data_AF-A0A328RH00-F1
#
_entry.id   AF-A0A328RH00-F1
#
_cell.length_a   1.000
_cell.length_b   1.000
_cell.length_c   1.000
_cell.angle_alpha   90.00
_cell.angle_beta   90.00
_cell.angle_gamma   90.00
#
_symmetry.space_group_name_H-M   'P 1'
#
loop_
_entity.id
_entity.type
_entity.pdbx_description
1 polymer ?
#
loop_
_entity_poly.entity_id
_entity_poly.type
_entity_poly.pdbx_seq_one_letter_code
_entity_poly.pdbx_strand_id
1 'polypeptide(L)'
;LTGCGVEPNQKVVLDLTSSTTSGQQESSNIDSTGSNVETGLQSSVIRMGYVNELRKGGVSAISNINYSAVDYIIQGFLRPTMAGELTNLGSFESYRDELVKHSHQNNTKIIMSIGGAYPEDMKTAFAHIASQPELRQTFSENIISYITDHGYDGVDIDYEFPENEKQRQDFTLLMKSVYEHVKSHNSDLVVLFGCSPGYKIDMYQWEALSDYVDYAFLFGYDWKNPANGTISNPGNKQWTIGNNTIEASVRGAIHYIDRHGFPLDKLIVGLPFYSSNNQSWFSVQEAWTSNQNLFKTDSLSLESSFNGAWWTTPTDIYRKMDALLATSTSVLNNNKTVKGIGFWEFGHEDQTNPLLSDAIKQWIPGKGNLVQSVTDDSIGTVTNEEPTTDSESDSGSETTPSRELNDITVVNHKELPNQLDLVIKVWNGNIIYQIGDYVSYNGAIYQATKKTIKNPQRDWAPDYRWEYWKQVDAKQVQTASTDISSESSQPSVPEETAPNSDIATDTDTPNTVSYKSNEQIKAWDETISYSKGAIVLYNGIFYQAKQDTPINKWWTPDQTWQYWLVVELNDIETSDKNSLHSDVTGSDDGPESGTNNDVTDSNSGSTNIDKSSKDLSGEDSNSEDLANEITKSIQNWDQTKSYIKGSIVLYKERYYKAINDTPINKWWTPNETYHLWEQVPLDSLSLGSNASDSTDQDSLGQDSTDDTSKDISSNGPNEILIQDIIINGVQPGTLYSDVVNITVEPQQNVTFTATLNDDDYVLGSDYRRNGVSFLNVTATHISGETVTKSLYFTIGSAHTEGQKRVVGYFIAWGVYARNFHVADIPEGVTHLNYAFANIKNGEIVLGDSYADMDKMYSGMKWDDPIKGSFGELIKYKQKNPHVKTLISVGGWTWSQHFSDVALTNESRVKFAKSCIEFIKTWQFDGVDIDWEYPVKGGLGTNKYRLEDKQNYTLLMQEIRDQLNELSAITGQTYYLTMATAAGRDKAVNLDLGKLANIVDWINVMTYDFHGAWDSHTNHNAPLYPNPNSPSSFGLEYGYTVSEAIELYLQSVPANKIHLGLGFYGRSTKGFNNGVSKHYSGEGLFKPFTASGQNNNRLGPGSWVDWSGGLGSLDYKDIKDNYVNKNGYQYFWDDFGKVPYLVNPEKNVFVSYDNPRSIGLKVQFAKEKDLGGVMIWELSQDSMDHEMMTTILKNL
;
A
#
# COMPACT_ATOMS: atom_id res chain seq x y z
N LEU A 1 -34.59 13.88 47.72
CA LEU A 1 -35.31 14.42 48.90
C LEU A 1 -35.11 15.93 48.95
N THR A 2 -35.95 16.65 49.71
CA THR A 2 -36.20 18.09 49.51
C THR A 2 -35.15 19.06 50.09
N GLY A 3 -34.80 20.08 49.30
CA GLY A 3 -34.96 21.47 49.78
C GLY A 3 -33.71 22.25 50.20
N CYS A 4 -32.96 22.79 49.24
CA CYS A 4 -32.39 24.14 49.26
C CYS A 4 -32.13 24.58 47.82
N GLY A 5 -32.55 25.79 47.43
CA GLY A 5 -32.44 26.28 46.06
C GLY A 5 -31.33 27.32 45.88
N VAL A 6 -30.47 27.13 44.88
CA VAL A 6 -29.51 28.12 44.38
C VAL A 6 -29.37 27.95 42.87
N GLU A 7 -29.48 29.05 42.13
CA GLU A 7 -29.03 29.21 40.74
C GLU A 7 -28.12 30.45 40.65
N PRO A 8 -27.30 30.63 39.60
CA PRO A 8 -26.39 29.63 39.03
C PRO A 8 -24.98 30.26 38.83
N ASN A 9 -24.13 29.64 37.99
CA ASN A 9 -22.91 30.23 37.39
C ASN A 9 -21.68 30.43 38.29
N GLN A 10 -21.01 29.33 38.66
CA GLN A 10 -19.54 29.27 38.64
C GLN A 10 -19.07 27.83 38.37
N LYS A 11 -18.51 27.56 37.19
CA LYS A 11 -17.80 26.29 36.91
C LYS A 11 -16.40 26.37 37.55
N VAL A 12 -16.20 25.65 38.64
CA VAL A 12 -14.88 25.42 39.23
C VAL A 12 -14.20 24.28 38.47
N VAL A 13 -12.96 24.48 38.06
CA VAL A 13 -12.09 23.40 37.55
C VAL A 13 -11.52 22.66 38.75
N LEU A 14 -11.70 21.33 38.79
CA LEU A 14 -11.08 20.46 39.78
C LEU A 14 -9.94 19.68 39.13
N ASP A 15 -8.72 20.18 39.35
CA ASP A 15 -7.49 19.40 39.25
C ASP A 15 -7.35 18.54 40.52
N LEU A 16 -6.91 17.29 40.39
CA LEU A 16 -6.78 16.33 41.48
C LEU A 16 -5.46 15.56 41.38
N THR A 17 -4.43 16.09 42.05
CA THR A 17 -3.11 15.46 42.15
C THR A 17 -2.83 14.89 43.55
N SER A 18 -2.29 13.66 43.56
CA SER A 18 -1.39 13.07 44.58
C SER A 18 -1.91 12.42 45.88
N SER A 19 -1.19 11.33 46.23
CA SER A 19 -0.81 10.86 47.58
C SER A 19 -1.74 9.96 48.44
N THR A 20 -1.57 8.65 48.22
CA THR A 20 -1.22 7.60 49.24
C THR A 20 -1.68 7.70 50.71
N THR A 21 -2.17 6.57 51.25
CA THR A 21 -1.89 6.14 52.64
C THR A 21 -1.69 4.61 52.70
N SER A 22 -0.94 4.10 53.68
CA SER A 22 -0.43 2.72 53.74
C SER A 22 -1.14 1.82 54.77
N GLY A 23 -1.28 0.51 54.51
CA GLY A 23 -2.11 -0.40 55.33
C GLY A 23 -1.69 -1.87 55.49
N GLN A 24 -0.38 -2.16 55.59
CA GLN A 24 0.23 -3.46 55.98
C GLN A 24 -0.02 -4.71 55.09
N GLN A 25 0.82 -5.74 55.32
CA GLN A 25 0.87 -7.03 54.61
C GLN A 25 0.30 -8.16 55.49
N GLU A 26 -0.26 -9.18 54.86
CA GLU A 26 0.02 -10.57 55.21
C GLU A 26 0.49 -11.32 53.94
N SER A 27 1.24 -12.40 54.09
CA SER A 27 1.99 -13.04 53.00
C SER A 27 1.88 -14.56 53.02
N SER A 28 1.54 -15.16 51.88
CA SER A 28 1.71 -16.60 51.62
C SER A 28 2.04 -16.83 50.15
N ASN A 29 3.22 -17.40 49.89
CA ASN A 29 3.67 -17.75 48.53
C ASN A 29 2.88 -18.94 47.95
N ILE A 30 2.80 -19.03 46.63
CA ILE A 30 2.88 -20.28 45.84
C ILE A 30 3.26 -19.94 44.38
N ASP A 31 3.83 -20.93 43.69
CA ASP A 31 4.58 -20.94 42.41
C ASP A 31 4.46 -19.82 41.37
N SER A 32 5.62 -19.48 40.80
CA SER A 32 5.79 -18.68 39.59
C SER A 32 6.22 -19.56 38.40
N THR A 33 5.27 -20.24 37.76
CA THR A 33 5.48 -20.95 36.48
C THR A 33 4.30 -20.75 35.53
N GLY A 34 4.53 -20.10 34.38
CA GLY A 34 3.50 -19.90 33.35
C GLY A 34 3.32 -18.44 32.95
N SER A 35 4.25 -17.90 32.17
CA SER A 35 4.09 -16.60 31.51
C SER A 35 3.13 -16.73 30.31
N ASN A 36 1.83 -16.74 30.57
CA ASN A 36 0.84 -16.57 29.52
C ASN A 36 0.95 -15.15 28.95
N VAL A 37 1.09 -15.05 27.63
CA VAL A 37 1.00 -13.78 26.91
C VAL A 37 -0.47 -13.36 26.90
N GLU A 38 -0.81 -12.25 27.56
CA GLU A 38 -2.16 -11.70 27.49
C GLU A 38 -2.46 -11.20 26.07
N THR A 39 -3.34 -11.89 25.37
CA THR A 39 -3.93 -11.40 24.11
C THR A 39 -4.91 -10.27 24.46
N GLY A 40 -4.51 -9.02 24.17
CA GLY A 40 -5.21 -7.80 24.57
C GLY A 40 -6.59 -7.60 23.92
N LEU A 41 -7.57 -8.35 24.38
CA LEU A 41 -8.95 -8.42 23.87
C LEU A 41 -9.91 -7.59 24.72
N GLN A 42 -11.01 -7.14 24.11
CA GLN A 42 -12.10 -6.49 24.83
C GLN A 42 -12.88 -7.50 25.71
N SER A 43 -13.51 -7.01 26.78
CA SER A 43 -14.41 -7.82 27.61
C SER A 43 -15.58 -8.39 26.79
N SER A 44 -15.70 -9.72 26.76
CA SER A 44 -16.78 -10.51 26.13
C SER A 44 -17.45 -9.86 24.91
N VAL A 45 -16.95 -10.19 23.73
CA VAL A 45 -17.57 -9.92 22.43
C VAL A 45 -19.03 -10.41 22.41
N ILE A 46 -19.92 -9.66 21.79
CA ILE A 46 -21.32 -10.02 21.61
C ILE A 46 -21.60 -10.47 20.16
N ARG A 47 -22.42 -11.51 20.00
CA ARG A 47 -22.85 -12.06 18.70
C ARG A 47 -24.39 -12.09 18.67
N MET A 48 -24.99 -11.52 17.63
CA MET A 48 -26.45 -11.44 17.47
C MET A 48 -26.90 -12.08 16.14
N GLY A 49 -28.05 -12.75 16.10
CA GLY A 49 -28.60 -13.35 14.87
C GLY A 49 -30.05 -12.94 14.61
N TYR A 50 -30.31 -12.22 13.52
CA TYR A 50 -31.67 -11.91 13.05
C TYR A 50 -32.27 -13.12 12.33
N VAL A 51 -33.32 -13.70 12.93
CA VAL A 51 -34.11 -14.79 12.36
C VAL A 51 -35.34 -14.17 11.68
N ASN A 52 -35.28 -14.04 10.35
CA ASN A 52 -36.28 -13.34 9.54
C ASN A 52 -37.07 -14.22 8.55
N GLU A 53 -36.78 -15.53 8.44
CA GLU A 53 -37.76 -16.62 8.19
C GLU A 53 -37.10 -18.02 8.12
N LEU A 54 -37.90 -19.09 8.18
CA LEU A 54 -37.42 -20.43 7.85
C LEU A 54 -37.69 -20.70 6.36
N ARG A 55 -36.75 -20.28 5.48
CA ARG A 55 -36.87 -20.52 4.03
C ARG A 55 -36.58 -21.98 3.67
N LYS A 56 -37.14 -22.41 2.54
CA LYS A 56 -36.76 -23.67 1.88
C LYS A 56 -35.27 -23.62 1.48
N GLY A 57 -34.43 -24.34 2.22
CA GLY A 57 -32.97 -24.33 2.08
C GLY A 57 -32.25 -23.79 3.32
N GLY A 58 -32.93 -23.01 4.17
CA GLY A 58 -32.46 -22.78 5.54
C GLY A 58 -32.75 -23.99 6.44
N VAL A 59 -32.51 -23.81 7.74
CA VAL A 59 -32.83 -24.82 8.74
C VAL A 59 -34.34 -25.15 8.77
N SER A 60 -34.69 -26.43 8.76
CA SER A 60 -36.08 -26.85 8.51
C SER A 60 -37.05 -26.69 9.68
N ALA A 61 -36.53 -26.42 10.88
CA ALA A 61 -37.30 -26.18 12.10
C ALA A 61 -36.50 -25.34 13.10
N ILE A 62 -37.20 -24.69 14.02
CA ILE A 62 -36.64 -23.79 15.05
C ILE A 62 -35.64 -24.51 15.97
N SER A 63 -35.82 -25.81 16.22
CA SER A 63 -34.89 -26.65 16.98
C SER A 63 -33.49 -26.77 16.36
N ASN A 64 -33.35 -26.43 15.08
CA ASN A 64 -32.16 -26.69 14.28
C ASN A 64 -31.32 -25.43 14.03
N ILE A 65 -31.72 -24.29 14.59
CA ILE A 65 -30.93 -23.05 14.60
C ILE A 65 -29.65 -23.28 15.44
N ASN A 66 -28.51 -22.77 14.99
CA ASN A 66 -27.21 -22.99 15.63
C ASN A 66 -27.00 -22.03 16.83
N TYR A 67 -27.88 -22.10 17.84
CA TYR A 67 -27.93 -21.18 18.99
C TYR A 67 -26.55 -20.91 19.64
N SER A 68 -25.68 -21.92 19.73
CA SER A 68 -24.31 -21.79 20.28
C SER A 68 -23.40 -20.78 19.55
N ALA A 69 -23.75 -20.37 18.33
CA ALA A 69 -23.03 -19.35 17.57
C ALA A 69 -23.37 -17.90 17.97
N VAL A 70 -24.48 -17.67 18.69
CA VAL A 70 -24.93 -16.32 19.05
C VAL A 70 -25.32 -16.21 20.53
N ASP A 71 -25.09 -15.03 21.10
CA ASP A 71 -25.49 -14.68 22.47
C ASP A 71 -26.94 -14.17 22.50
N TYR A 72 -27.42 -13.62 21.38
CA TYR A 72 -28.78 -13.12 21.17
C TYR A 72 -29.38 -13.60 19.85
N ILE A 73 -30.64 -14.03 19.87
CA ILE A 73 -31.53 -14.08 18.71
C ILE A 73 -32.34 -12.79 18.66
N ILE A 74 -32.48 -12.19 17.48
CA ILE A 74 -33.42 -11.10 17.23
C ILE A 74 -34.51 -11.62 16.27
N GLN A 75 -35.76 -11.47 16.68
CA GLN A 75 -36.93 -11.95 15.94
C GLN A 75 -37.69 -10.76 15.34
N GLY A 76 -37.56 -10.55 14.03
CA GLY A 76 -38.39 -9.62 13.27
C GLY A 76 -39.74 -10.26 12.89
N PHE A 77 -40.82 -9.53 12.61
CA PHE A 77 -41.04 -8.12 12.90
C PHE A 77 -42.45 -7.89 13.43
N LEU A 78 -42.56 -7.20 14.55
CA LEU A 78 -43.81 -6.63 15.05
C LEU A 78 -44.11 -5.30 14.34
N ARG A 79 -45.39 -5.03 14.09
CA ARG A 79 -45.86 -3.81 13.43
C ARG A 79 -46.49 -2.83 14.43
N PRO A 80 -45.99 -1.60 14.57
CA PRO A 80 -46.61 -0.58 15.41
C PRO A 80 -47.89 -0.01 14.77
N THR A 81 -48.95 0.19 15.56
CA THR A 81 -50.14 0.94 15.12
C THR A 81 -49.99 2.44 15.43
N MET A 82 -50.82 3.28 14.80
CA MET A 82 -50.89 4.71 15.12
C MET A 82 -51.27 5.00 16.60
N ALA A 83 -51.82 4.03 17.33
CA ALA A 83 -52.13 4.14 18.75
C ALA A 83 -50.98 3.70 19.68
N GLY A 84 -49.85 3.24 19.12
CA GLY A 84 -48.76 2.64 19.89
C GLY A 84 -48.99 1.18 20.28
N GLU A 85 -49.97 0.50 19.69
CA GLU A 85 -50.18 -0.95 19.90
C GLU A 85 -49.20 -1.76 19.05
N LEU A 86 -48.89 -2.99 19.49
CA LEU A 86 -48.05 -3.93 18.74
C LEU A 86 -48.93 -4.97 18.06
N THR A 87 -48.71 -5.23 16.77
CA THR A 87 -49.55 -6.12 15.96
C THR A 87 -48.75 -7.07 15.08
N ASN A 88 -49.30 -8.27 14.88
CA ASN A 88 -48.97 -9.27 13.85
C ASN A 88 -47.47 -9.44 13.53
N LEU A 89 -46.86 -10.50 14.07
CA LEU A 89 -45.50 -10.96 13.76
C LEU A 89 -45.31 -11.47 12.30
N GLY A 90 -46.33 -11.38 11.44
CA GLY A 90 -46.27 -11.87 10.07
C GLY A 90 -46.14 -13.40 10.04
N SER A 91 -45.11 -13.92 9.37
CA SER A 91 -44.82 -15.35 9.29
C SER A 91 -44.32 -15.97 10.61
N PHE A 92 -43.96 -15.18 11.63
CA PHE A 92 -43.45 -15.70 12.91
C PHE A 92 -44.49 -16.01 13.97
N GLU A 93 -45.73 -15.58 13.78
CA GLU A 93 -46.80 -15.78 14.77
C GLU A 93 -46.98 -17.28 15.11
N SER A 94 -46.74 -18.18 14.16
CA SER A 94 -46.77 -19.64 14.35
C SER A 94 -45.52 -20.26 14.97
N TYR A 95 -44.41 -19.52 15.06
CA TYR A 95 -43.09 -20.04 15.51
C TYR A 95 -42.54 -19.33 16.76
N ARG A 96 -43.10 -18.18 17.16
CA ARG A 96 -42.67 -17.37 18.31
C ARG A 96 -42.43 -18.21 19.57
N ASP A 97 -43.46 -18.89 20.05
CA ASP A 97 -43.43 -19.59 21.34
C ASP A 97 -42.42 -20.76 21.32
N GLU A 98 -42.13 -21.30 20.13
CA GLU A 98 -41.07 -22.29 19.93
C GLU A 98 -39.67 -21.66 19.92
N LEU A 99 -39.50 -20.48 19.31
CA LEU A 99 -38.23 -19.76 19.21
C LEU A 99 -37.78 -19.16 20.53
N VAL A 100 -38.71 -18.56 21.30
CA VAL A 100 -38.45 -18.09 22.67
C VAL A 100 -37.97 -19.27 23.52
N LYS A 101 -38.75 -20.35 23.55
CA LYS A 101 -38.46 -21.56 24.32
C LYS A 101 -37.09 -22.16 23.95
N HIS A 102 -36.79 -22.35 22.66
CA HIS A 102 -35.51 -22.95 22.26
C HIS A 102 -34.31 -22.01 22.53
N SER A 103 -34.48 -20.69 22.42
CA SER A 103 -33.44 -19.72 22.79
C SER A 103 -33.08 -19.87 24.28
N HIS A 104 -34.09 -19.83 25.16
CA HIS A 104 -33.91 -20.02 26.60
C HIS A 104 -33.34 -21.40 26.97
N GLN A 105 -33.80 -22.47 26.30
CA GLN A 105 -33.26 -23.81 26.51
C GLN A 105 -31.78 -23.97 26.11
N ASN A 106 -31.27 -23.10 25.24
CA ASN A 106 -29.85 -23.06 24.83
C ASN A 106 -29.04 -21.94 25.53
N ASN A 107 -29.62 -21.24 26.51
CA ASN A 107 -29.01 -20.08 27.18
C ASN A 107 -28.65 -18.93 26.22
N THR A 108 -29.43 -18.76 25.15
CA THR A 108 -29.38 -17.61 24.23
C THR A 108 -30.54 -16.67 24.58
N LYS A 109 -30.27 -15.35 24.69
CA LYS A 109 -31.33 -14.36 24.91
C LYS A 109 -32.14 -14.15 23.64
N ILE A 110 -33.44 -13.86 23.74
CA ILE A 110 -34.28 -13.52 22.59
C ILE A 110 -34.83 -12.09 22.68
N ILE A 111 -34.69 -11.34 21.60
CA ILE A 111 -35.13 -9.94 21.48
C ILE A 111 -36.20 -9.86 20.40
N MET A 112 -37.33 -9.19 20.68
CA MET A 112 -38.31 -8.88 19.64
C MET A 112 -37.88 -7.63 18.89
N SER A 113 -37.95 -7.64 17.56
CA SER A 113 -37.77 -6.43 16.74
C SER A 113 -39.12 -5.87 16.28
N ILE A 114 -39.30 -4.56 16.43
CA ILE A 114 -40.47 -3.82 15.98
C ILE A 114 -40.05 -2.93 14.82
N GLY A 115 -40.74 -3.03 13.67
CA GLY A 115 -40.45 -2.22 12.50
C GLY A 115 -39.99 -3.03 11.28
N GLY A 116 -38.81 -2.71 10.77
CA GLY A 116 -38.24 -3.31 9.56
C GLY A 116 -38.62 -2.59 8.26
N ALA A 117 -37.86 -2.87 7.20
CA ALA A 117 -38.03 -2.24 5.91
C ALA A 117 -39.37 -2.62 5.23
N TYR A 118 -40.09 -1.60 4.77
CA TYR A 118 -41.39 -1.64 4.06
C TYR A 118 -42.58 -2.17 4.90
N PRO A 119 -43.72 -1.44 5.00
CA PRO A 119 -44.19 -0.32 4.18
C PRO A 119 -44.31 1.03 4.92
N GLU A 120 -44.73 2.06 4.18
CA GLU A 120 -44.91 3.47 4.61
C GLU A 120 -45.85 3.64 5.83
N ASP A 121 -46.74 2.68 6.12
CA ASP A 121 -47.63 2.71 7.28
C ASP A 121 -46.87 2.58 8.61
N MET A 122 -45.87 1.71 8.69
CA MET A 122 -45.05 1.55 9.90
C MET A 122 -44.18 2.79 10.16
N LYS A 123 -43.57 3.33 9.10
CA LYS A 123 -42.83 4.59 9.12
C LYS A 123 -43.71 5.77 9.56
N THR A 124 -44.97 5.80 9.12
CA THR A 124 -45.96 6.79 9.56
C THR A 124 -46.33 6.60 11.03
N ALA A 125 -46.54 5.36 11.47
CA ALA A 125 -46.83 5.03 12.87
C ALA A 125 -45.68 5.43 13.80
N PHE A 126 -44.44 5.05 13.49
CA PHE A 126 -43.26 5.48 14.24
C PHE A 126 -43.12 7.00 14.31
N ALA A 127 -43.24 7.71 13.18
CA ALA A 127 -43.19 9.17 13.16
C ALA A 127 -44.28 9.80 14.05
N HIS A 128 -45.48 9.21 14.08
CA HIS A 128 -46.59 9.68 14.91
C HIS A 128 -46.34 9.41 16.40
N ILE A 129 -46.02 8.15 16.76
CA ILE A 129 -45.69 7.73 18.13
C ILE A 129 -44.55 8.58 18.69
N ALA A 130 -43.43 8.64 17.97
CA ALA A 130 -42.24 9.40 18.37
C ALA A 130 -42.56 10.89 18.61
N SER A 131 -43.50 11.47 17.86
CA SER A 131 -43.86 12.88 17.99
C SER A 131 -44.66 13.26 19.25
N GLN A 132 -45.42 12.33 19.85
CA GLN A 132 -46.36 12.63 20.96
C GLN A 132 -45.93 11.98 22.29
N PRO A 133 -45.77 12.74 23.39
CA PRO A 133 -45.36 12.19 24.69
C PRO A 133 -46.21 11.02 25.19
N GLU A 134 -47.53 11.13 25.06
CA GLU A 134 -48.50 10.13 25.48
C GLU A 134 -48.44 8.85 24.65
N LEU A 135 -48.18 8.94 23.34
CA LEU A 135 -48.02 7.76 22.49
C LEU A 135 -46.69 7.06 22.73
N ARG A 136 -45.61 7.81 23.01
CA ARG A 136 -44.33 7.22 23.44
C ARG A 136 -44.50 6.40 24.72
N GLN A 137 -45.25 6.91 25.70
CA GLN A 137 -45.58 6.17 26.92
C GLN A 137 -46.40 4.90 26.60
N THR A 138 -47.55 5.03 25.93
CA THR A 138 -48.40 3.87 25.58
C THR A 138 -47.64 2.79 24.80
N PHE A 139 -46.79 3.19 23.85
CA PHE A 139 -45.93 2.26 23.10
C PHE A 139 -44.90 1.56 23.98
N SER A 140 -44.31 2.29 24.95
CA SER A 140 -43.37 1.71 25.93
C SER A 140 -44.07 0.73 26.89
N GLU A 141 -45.30 1.02 27.29
CA GLU A 141 -46.14 0.13 28.12
C GLU A 141 -46.56 -1.13 27.34
N ASN A 142 -46.96 -0.99 26.08
CA ASN A 142 -47.29 -2.13 25.21
C ASN A 142 -46.07 -3.01 24.89
N ILE A 143 -44.87 -2.43 24.74
CA ILE A 143 -43.60 -3.16 24.66
C ILE A 143 -43.40 -4.04 25.90
N ILE A 144 -43.61 -3.49 27.10
CA ILE A 144 -43.45 -4.23 28.36
C ILE A 144 -44.49 -5.35 28.47
N SER A 145 -45.74 -5.13 28.05
CA SER A 145 -46.75 -6.20 28.01
C SER A 145 -46.28 -7.31 27.07
N TYR A 146 -45.92 -7.02 25.82
CA TYR A 146 -45.52 -8.04 24.85
C TYR A 146 -44.27 -8.84 25.30
N ILE A 147 -43.30 -8.17 25.93
CA ILE A 147 -42.15 -8.81 26.57
C ILE A 147 -42.60 -9.78 27.67
N THR A 148 -43.52 -9.37 28.54
CA THR A 148 -44.01 -10.15 29.69
C THR A 148 -44.90 -11.33 29.25
N ASP A 149 -45.81 -11.08 28.32
CA ASP A 149 -46.83 -12.02 27.85
C ASP A 149 -46.24 -13.14 26.96
N HIS A 150 -45.09 -12.87 26.31
CA HIS A 150 -44.44 -13.82 25.40
C HIS A 150 -43.01 -14.23 25.83
N GLY A 151 -42.45 -13.66 26.89
CA GLY A 151 -41.18 -14.10 27.49
C GLY A 151 -39.92 -13.66 26.75
N TYR A 152 -39.85 -12.42 26.28
CA TYR A 152 -38.63 -11.88 25.65
C TYR A 152 -37.61 -11.37 26.67
N ASP A 153 -36.34 -11.31 26.26
CA ASP A 153 -35.21 -10.75 27.01
C ASP A 153 -34.87 -9.30 26.60
N GLY A 154 -35.66 -8.69 25.72
CA GLY A 154 -35.44 -7.32 25.26
C GLY A 154 -36.26 -6.90 24.04
N VAL A 155 -36.02 -5.66 23.61
CA VAL A 155 -36.64 -5.03 22.43
C VAL A 155 -35.58 -4.38 21.53
N ASP A 156 -35.79 -4.52 20.22
CA ASP A 156 -35.13 -3.78 19.17
C ASP A 156 -36.16 -2.87 18.46
N ILE A 157 -35.78 -1.61 18.24
CA ILE A 157 -36.59 -0.59 17.57
C ILE A 157 -36.02 -0.34 16.18
N ASP A 158 -36.48 -1.10 15.19
CA ASP A 158 -36.03 -1.00 13.80
C ASP A 158 -36.86 0.02 13.01
N TYR A 159 -36.72 1.30 13.37
CA TYR A 159 -37.36 2.41 12.68
C TYR A 159 -36.52 2.89 11.50
N GLU A 160 -36.60 2.17 10.37
CA GLU A 160 -36.03 2.61 9.09
C GLU A 160 -36.89 3.68 8.39
N PHE A 161 -36.41 4.89 8.10
CA PHE A 161 -35.41 5.70 8.81
C PHE A 161 -36.08 7.05 9.15
N PRO A 162 -35.69 7.75 10.23
CA PRO A 162 -36.14 9.13 10.42
C PRO A 162 -35.74 10.00 9.21
N GLU A 163 -36.60 10.91 8.78
CA GLU A 163 -36.44 11.61 7.49
C GLU A 163 -35.96 13.06 7.58
N ASN A 164 -36.08 13.68 8.76
CA ASN A 164 -35.86 15.10 8.94
C ASN A 164 -35.48 15.43 10.40
N GLU A 165 -35.01 16.66 10.64
CA GLU A 165 -34.58 17.15 11.95
C GLU A 165 -35.58 16.89 13.08
N LYS A 166 -36.89 17.05 12.83
CA LYS A 166 -37.89 16.80 13.87
C LYS A 166 -37.99 15.32 14.19
N GLN A 167 -38.07 14.45 13.17
CA GLN A 167 -38.12 13.00 13.38
C GLN A 167 -36.84 12.47 14.04
N ARG A 168 -35.66 13.06 13.75
CA ARG A 168 -34.41 12.78 14.46
C ARG A 168 -34.50 13.07 15.96
N GLN A 169 -35.06 14.22 16.34
CA GLN A 169 -35.23 14.61 17.74
C GLN A 169 -36.33 13.77 18.42
N ASP A 170 -37.44 13.53 17.73
CA ASP A 170 -38.54 12.67 18.16
C ASP A 170 -38.06 11.23 18.40
N PHE A 171 -37.15 10.71 17.57
CA PHE A 171 -36.58 9.36 17.73
C PHE A 171 -35.74 9.24 19.00
N THR A 172 -34.90 10.22 19.33
CA THR A 172 -34.17 10.25 20.61
C THR A 172 -35.13 10.25 21.80
N LEU A 173 -36.26 10.97 21.70
CA LEU A 173 -37.31 10.97 22.72
C LEU A 173 -38.08 9.62 22.78
N LEU A 174 -38.24 8.92 21.66
CA LEU A 174 -38.80 7.56 21.60
C LEU A 174 -37.88 6.56 22.30
N MET A 175 -36.60 6.51 21.92
CA MET A 175 -35.62 5.61 22.54
C MET A 175 -35.47 5.89 24.03
N LYS A 176 -35.43 7.16 24.45
CA LYS A 176 -35.48 7.54 25.87
C LYS A 176 -36.70 6.95 26.58
N SER A 177 -37.90 7.11 26.01
CA SER A 177 -39.13 6.57 26.61
C SER A 177 -39.06 5.05 26.74
N VAL A 178 -38.70 4.34 25.66
CA VAL A 178 -38.60 2.87 25.67
C VAL A 178 -37.57 2.41 26.70
N TYR A 179 -36.38 3.02 26.73
CA TYR A 179 -35.31 2.67 27.66
C TYR A 179 -35.69 2.91 29.12
N GLU A 180 -36.19 4.10 29.46
CA GLU A 180 -36.57 4.43 30.85
C GLU A 180 -37.67 3.51 31.36
N HIS A 181 -38.68 3.19 30.54
CA HIS A 181 -39.73 2.26 30.93
C HIS A 181 -39.22 0.81 31.05
N VAL A 182 -38.57 0.26 30.00
CA VAL A 182 -38.09 -1.13 29.99
C VAL A 182 -37.12 -1.40 31.13
N LYS A 183 -36.12 -0.51 31.34
CA LYS A 183 -35.17 -0.64 32.46
C LYS A 183 -35.81 -0.44 33.84
N SER A 184 -36.90 0.34 33.95
CA SER A 184 -37.65 0.45 35.21
C SER A 184 -38.50 -0.79 35.54
N HIS A 185 -38.93 -1.53 34.52
CA HIS A 185 -39.63 -2.80 34.68
C HIS A 185 -38.66 -3.93 35.04
N ASN A 186 -37.56 -4.07 34.29
CA ASN A 186 -36.46 -4.99 34.60
C ASN A 186 -35.15 -4.48 33.96
N SER A 187 -34.12 -4.29 34.77
CA SER A 187 -32.79 -3.82 34.34
C SER A 187 -32.09 -4.73 33.32
N ASP A 188 -32.41 -6.03 33.39
CA ASP A 188 -31.70 -7.10 32.68
C ASP A 188 -32.23 -7.30 31.25
N LEU A 189 -33.36 -6.66 30.91
CA LEU A 189 -33.90 -6.58 29.57
C LEU A 189 -33.03 -5.68 28.69
N VAL A 190 -32.76 -6.12 27.45
CA VAL A 190 -31.93 -5.38 26.50
C VAL A 190 -32.77 -4.42 25.66
N VAL A 191 -32.24 -3.23 25.39
CA VAL A 191 -32.82 -2.24 24.49
C VAL A 191 -31.78 -1.86 23.42
N LEU A 192 -32.14 -2.03 22.15
CA LEU A 192 -31.35 -1.56 21.01
C LEU A 192 -32.22 -0.94 19.91
N PHE A 193 -31.56 -0.48 18.85
CA PHE A 193 -32.19 -0.04 17.61
C PHE A 193 -31.38 -0.45 16.39
N GLY A 194 -32.08 -0.78 15.31
CA GLY A 194 -31.55 -0.88 13.96
C GLY A 194 -31.16 0.49 13.40
N CYS A 195 -30.04 0.59 12.69
CA CYS A 195 -29.57 1.86 12.14
C CYS A 195 -28.92 1.80 10.75
N SER A 196 -29.22 2.84 9.97
CA SER A 196 -29.00 2.91 8.53
C SER A 196 -27.52 2.83 8.11
N PRO A 197 -27.21 2.09 7.03
CA PRO A 197 -25.88 2.09 6.46
C PRO A 197 -25.60 3.38 5.68
N GLY A 198 -24.72 4.24 6.19
CA GLY A 198 -23.96 5.23 5.41
C GLY A 198 -24.71 6.48 4.92
N TYR A 199 -25.91 6.36 4.32
CA TYR A 199 -26.60 7.45 3.60
C TYR A 199 -27.73 8.17 4.38
N LYS A 200 -28.06 7.70 5.59
CA LYS A 200 -29.06 8.30 6.52
C LYS A 200 -28.52 8.47 7.95
N ILE A 201 -27.20 8.36 8.13
CA ILE A 201 -26.56 8.16 9.43
C ILE A 201 -26.52 9.44 10.30
N ASP A 202 -26.91 10.62 9.80
CA ASP A 202 -27.14 11.84 10.61
C ASP A 202 -28.55 11.95 11.21
N MET A 203 -29.48 11.09 10.79
CA MET A 203 -30.87 11.07 11.27
C MET A 203 -30.99 10.54 12.71
N TYR A 204 -29.85 10.24 13.33
CA TYR A 204 -29.67 9.73 14.69
C TYR A 204 -28.84 10.73 15.50
N GLN A 205 -29.25 11.02 16.74
CA GLN A 205 -28.46 11.86 17.65
C GLN A 205 -27.47 11.01 18.46
N TRP A 206 -26.42 10.52 17.80
CA TRP A 206 -25.46 9.53 18.32
C TRP A 206 -25.06 9.70 19.80
N GLU A 207 -24.45 10.82 20.18
CA GLU A 207 -24.11 11.15 21.58
C GLU A 207 -25.32 10.96 22.53
N ALA A 208 -26.47 11.56 22.22
CA ALA A 208 -27.66 11.52 23.07
C ALA A 208 -28.37 10.15 23.07
N LEU A 209 -28.28 9.37 22.00
CA LEU A 209 -28.81 8.00 21.94
C LEU A 209 -27.98 7.03 22.79
N SER A 210 -26.70 7.33 23.03
CA SER A 210 -25.82 6.46 23.83
C SER A 210 -26.26 6.29 25.29
N ASP A 211 -27.01 7.25 25.85
CA ASP A 211 -27.63 7.18 27.18
C ASP A 211 -28.87 6.26 27.24
N TYR A 212 -29.53 6.01 26.10
CA TYR A 212 -30.86 5.39 26.03
C TYR A 212 -30.89 4.06 25.29
N VAL A 213 -29.74 3.38 25.20
CA VAL A 213 -29.61 2.03 24.62
C VAL A 213 -28.57 1.22 25.38
N ASP A 214 -28.71 -0.11 25.35
CA ASP A 214 -27.58 -1.00 25.63
C ASP A 214 -26.68 -1.11 24.39
N TYR A 215 -27.28 -1.24 23.20
CA TYR A 215 -26.56 -1.39 21.93
C TYR A 215 -27.17 -0.59 20.79
N ALA A 216 -26.38 -0.30 19.75
CA ALA A 216 -26.87 0.10 18.42
C ALA A 216 -26.47 -0.98 17.41
N PHE A 217 -27.39 -1.36 16.53
CA PHE A 217 -27.14 -2.38 15.50
C PHE A 217 -26.97 -1.70 14.14
N LEU A 218 -25.74 -1.64 13.63
CA LEU A 218 -25.42 -1.07 12.32
C LEU A 218 -25.58 -2.13 11.23
N PHE A 219 -26.42 -1.85 10.23
CA PHE A 219 -26.68 -2.76 9.12
C PHE A 219 -25.51 -2.82 8.12
N GLY A 220 -24.44 -3.55 8.42
CA GLY A 220 -23.30 -3.80 7.52
C GLY A 220 -23.59 -4.74 6.34
N TYR A 221 -24.85 -4.90 5.95
CA TYR A 221 -25.36 -5.76 4.87
C TYR A 221 -26.23 -4.99 3.86
N ASP A 222 -26.46 -5.56 2.67
CA ASP A 222 -26.99 -4.89 1.45
C ASP A 222 -26.11 -3.82 0.74
N TRP A 223 -24.82 -3.72 1.11
CA TRP A 223 -23.89 -2.69 0.58
C TRP A 223 -23.51 -2.85 -0.92
N LYS A 224 -24.13 -3.80 -1.63
CA LYS A 224 -23.95 -4.08 -3.07
C LYS A 224 -25.03 -3.50 -3.99
N ASN A 225 -26.06 -2.85 -3.44
CA ASN A 225 -26.55 -1.65 -4.13
C ASN A 225 -25.32 -0.74 -4.34
N PRO A 226 -25.02 -0.22 -5.54
CA PRO A 226 -23.82 0.60 -5.81
C PRO A 226 -23.79 1.95 -5.07
N ALA A 227 -24.58 2.09 -4.01
CA ALA A 227 -24.72 3.20 -3.10
C ALA A 227 -24.29 2.85 -1.65
N ASN A 228 -23.36 1.90 -1.40
CA ASN A 228 -22.75 1.83 -0.06
C ASN A 228 -21.31 1.30 0.10
N GLY A 229 -20.83 0.24 -0.54
CA GLY A 229 -19.38 -0.12 -0.53
C GLY A 229 -18.94 -1.29 0.37
N THR A 230 -17.74 -1.26 0.95
CA THR A 230 -17.08 -2.46 1.55
C THR A 230 -16.47 -2.20 2.94
N ILE A 231 -15.75 -3.14 3.57
CA ILE A 231 -15.26 -2.95 4.95
C ILE A 231 -13.90 -2.23 5.03
N SER A 232 -12.88 -2.63 4.25
CA SER A 232 -11.52 -2.06 4.37
C SER A 232 -11.09 -1.15 3.21
N ASN A 233 -11.74 -1.19 2.06
CA ASN A 233 -11.41 -0.33 0.92
C ASN A 233 -11.94 1.10 1.15
N PRO A 234 -11.13 2.16 1.03
CA PRO A 234 -11.68 3.51 0.94
C PRO A 234 -12.65 3.60 -0.25
N GLY A 235 -13.92 3.84 0.06
CA GLY A 235 -14.95 3.95 -0.97
C GLY A 235 -14.64 5.06 -1.97
N ASN A 236 -14.54 4.71 -3.26
CA ASN A 236 -14.47 5.69 -4.37
C ASN A 236 -15.75 6.55 -4.50
N LYS A 237 -16.75 6.31 -3.66
CA LYS A 237 -17.93 7.13 -3.45
C LYS A 237 -17.95 7.63 -2.01
N GLN A 238 -18.49 8.82 -1.81
CA GLN A 238 -18.69 9.42 -0.50
C GLN A 238 -20.14 9.88 -0.37
N TRP A 239 -20.74 9.71 0.81
CA TRP A 239 -22.05 10.28 1.13
C TRP A 239 -21.87 11.68 1.69
N THR A 240 -22.50 12.66 1.06
CA THR A 240 -22.70 13.99 1.64
C THR A 240 -23.96 13.95 2.49
N ILE A 241 -23.80 14.22 3.77
CA ILE A 241 -24.87 14.18 4.76
C ILE A 241 -24.82 15.45 5.60
N GLY A 242 -25.81 16.33 5.39
CA GLY A 242 -25.72 17.71 5.89
C GLY A 242 -24.46 18.38 5.33
N ASN A 243 -23.54 18.74 6.21
CA ASN A 243 -22.21 19.25 5.86
C ASN A 243 -21.09 18.20 5.92
N ASN A 244 -21.39 16.97 6.39
CA ASN A 244 -20.41 15.93 6.66
C ASN A 244 -20.22 14.99 5.46
N THR A 245 -18.99 14.53 5.29
CA THR A 245 -18.59 13.54 4.28
C THR A 245 -18.30 12.21 4.93
N ILE A 246 -18.95 11.15 4.46
CA ILE A 246 -18.78 9.77 4.93
C ILE A 246 -18.21 8.93 3.79
N GLU A 247 -17.12 8.22 4.08
CA GLU A 247 -16.59 7.18 3.20
C GLU A 247 -17.69 6.12 2.96
N ALA A 248 -17.99 5.77 1.70
CA ALA A 248 -18.91 4.68 1.39
C ALA A 248 -18.23 3.33 1.70
N SER A 249 -18.20 3.01 3.00
CA SER A 249 -17.67 1.78 3.59
C SER A 249 -18.28 1.56 4.99
N VAL A 250 -18.31 0.30 5.46
CA VAL A 250 -18.81 -0.03 6.81
C VAL A 250 -17.93 0.64 7.86
N ARG A 251 -16.61 0.68 7.63
CA ARG A 251 -15.65 1.47 8.41
C ARG A 251 -16.02 2.95 8.46
N GLY A 252 -16.41 3.55 7.33
CA GLY A 252 -16.82 4.95 7.23
C GLY A 252 -18.03 5.29 8.09
N ALA A 253 -19.03 4.40 8.11
CA ALA A 253 -20.17 4.50 9.02
C ALA A 253 -19.74 4.39 10.50
N ILE A 254 -18.89 3.42 10.85
CA ILE A 254 -18.36 3.25 12.22
C ILE A 254 -17.56 4.50 12.67
N HIS A 255 -16.73 5.08 11.80
CA HIS A 255 -16.01 6.32 12.07
C HIS A 255 -16.92 7.53 12.24
N TYR A 256 -18.03 7.60 11.50
CA TYR A 256 -19.03 8.65 11.70
C TYR A 256 -19.68 8.53 13.08
N ILE A 257 -20.08 7.31 13.48
CA ILE A 257 -20.70 7.02 14.78
C ILE A 257 -19.75 7.41 15.93
N ASP A 258 -18.49 6.94 15.88
CA ASP A 258 -17.43 7.25 16.85
C ASP A 258 -17.17 8.76 16.96
N ARG A 259 -17.10 9.46 15.81
CA ARG A 259 -16.88 10.93 15.75
C ARG A 259 -18.06 11.74 16.29
N HIS A 260 -19.28 11.20 16.28
CA HIS A 260 -20.49 11.84 16.80
C HIS A 260 -20.87 11.37 18.21
N GLY A 261 -19.92 10.79 18.95
CA GLY A 261 -20.02 10.59 20.39
C GLY A 261 -20.77 9.33 20.85
N PHE A 262 -21.15 8.42 19.95
CA PHE A 262 -21.68 7.12 20.36
C PHE A 262 -20.53 6.13 20.56
N PRO A 263 -20.44 5.44 21.71
CA PRO A 263 -19.27 4.67 22.07
C PRO A 263 -19.26 3.29 21.39
N LEU A 264 -18.11 2.88 20.85
CA LEU A 264 -18.01 1.64 20.07
C LEU A 264 -18.18 0.36 20.89
N ASP A 265 -18.01 0.41 22.22
CA ASP A 265 -18.34 -0.68 23.14
C ASP A 265 -19.85 -0.86 23.39
N LYS A 266 -20.70 -0.06 22.70
CA LYS A 266 -22.13 -0.32 22.47
C LYS A 266 -22.49 -0.64 21.02
N LEU A 267 -21.55 -0.62 20.07
CA LEU A 267 -21.85 -0.81 18.64
C LEU A 267 -21.77 -2.30 18.24
N ILE A 268 -22.80 -2.77 17.54
CA ILE A 268 -22.88 -4.11 16.94
C ILE A 268 -22.90 -3.95 15.41
N VAL A 269 -22.03 -4.66 14.69
CA VAL A 269 -21.93 -4.54 13.22
C VAL A 269 -22.50 -5.78 12.53
N GLY A 270 -23.61 -5.60 11.82
CA GLY A 270 -24.30 -6.66 11.09
C GLY A 270 -23.57 -7.15 9.83
N LEU A 271 -23.62 -8.45 9.55
CA LEU A 271 -23.05 -9.15 8.39
C LEU A 271 -24.11 -10.03 7.69
N PRO A 272 -24.01 -10.31 6.38
CA PRO A 272 -25.03 -11.07 5.65
C PRO A 272 -24.77 -12.59 5.61
N PHE A 273 -25.81 -13.43 5.77
CA PHE A 273 -25.80 -14.87 5.41
C PHE A 273 -26.27 -15.14 3.96
N TYR A 274 -26.21 -14.12 3.11
CA TYR A 274 -26.73 -14.13 1.74
C TYR A 274 -25.83 -13.31 0.81
N SER A 275 -25.96 -13.55 -0.48
CA SER A 275 -25.19 -12.86 -1.52
C SER A 275 -25.77 -11.49 -1.84
N SER A 276 -24.94 -10.65 -2.44
CA SER A 276 -25.34 -9.37 -3.03
C SER A 276 -26.51 -9.41 -4.02
N ASN A 277 -26.86 -10.59 -4.51
CA ASN A 277 -27.93 -10.80 -5.49
C ASN A 277 -29.17 -11.43 -4.81
N ASN A 278 -29.28 -11.29 -3.49
CA ASN A 278 -30.32 -11.84 -2.63
C ASN A 278 -30.45 -13.37 -2.69
N GLN A 279 -29.32 -14.08 -2.66
CA GLN A 279 -29.26 -15.55 -2.67
C GLN A 279 -28.70 -16.06 -1.34
N SER A 280 -29.46 -16.88 -0.60
CA SER A 280 -28.99 -17.49 0.67
C SER A 280 -27.73 -18.33 0.46
N TRP A 281 -26.86 -18.38 1.48
CA TRP A 281 -25.64 -19.21 1.51
C TRP A 281 -25.88 -20.69 1.15
N PHE A 282 -27.03 -21.26 1.52
CA PHE A 282 -27.41 -22.63 1.13
C PHE A 282 -27.34 -22.88 -0.39
N SER A 283 -27.61 -21.86 -1.22
CA SER A 283 -27.54 -22.00 -2.68
C SER A 283 -26.11 -22.15 -3.24
N VAL A 284 -25.09 -21.97 -2.40
CA VAL A 284 -23.68 -21.89 -2.84
C VAL A 284 -22.72 -22.78 -2.03
N GLN A 285 -23.15 -23.28 -0.87
CA GLN A 285 -22.33 -24.09 0.04
C GLN A 285 -21.73 -25.36 -0.61
N GLU A 286 -22.42 -25.99 -1.58
CA GLU A 286 -21.91 -27.18 -2.25
C GLU A 286 -20.71 -26.84 -3.14
N ALA A 287 -20.77 -25.70 -3.83
CA ALA A 287 -19.66 -25.18 -4.62
C ALA A 287 -18.48 -24.78 -3.71
N TRP A 288 -18.76 -24.14 -2.56
CA TRP A 288 -17.74 -23.80 -1.56
C TRP A 288 -17.06 -25.05 -1.00
N THR A 289 -17.83 -26.04 -0.58
CA THR A 289 -17.34 -27.30 0.01
C THR A 289 -16.58 -28.15 -1.02
N SER A 290 -17.03 -28.14 -2.29
CA SER A 290 -16.37 -28.88 -3.37
C SER A 290 -15.06 -28.21 -3.82
N ASN A 291 -15.03 -26.88 -3.92
CA ASN A 291 -13.83 -26.13 -4.30
C ASN A 291 -13.92 -24.64 -3.90
N GLN A 292 -13.36 -24.30 -2.74
CA GLN A 292 -13.30 -22.92 -2.23
C GLN A 292 -12.65 -21.94 -3.22
N ASN A 293 -11.71 -22.39 -4.06
CA ASN A 293 -11.01 -21.56 -5.05
C ASN A 293 -11.92 -21.02 -6.18
N LEU A 294 -13.17 -21.49 -6.27
CA LEU A 294 -14.19 -20.89 -7.13
C LEU A 294 -14.56 -19.45 -6.66
N PHE A 295 -14.44 -19.19 -5.36
CA PHE A 295 -14.73 -17.91 -4.73
C PHE A 295 -13.47 -17.06 -4.72
N LYS A 296 -13.48 -15.95 -5.46
CA LYS A 296 -12.33 -15.04 -5.56
C LYS A 296 -12.39 -14.01 -4.43
N THR A 297 -11.71 -14.34 -3.34
CA THR A 297 -11.55 -13.48 -2.16
C THR A 297 -10.84 -12.16 -2.52
N ASP A 298 -11.43 -11.05 -2.08
CA ASP A 298 -10.90 -9.71 -2.22
C ASP A 298 -10.25 -9.26 -0.89
N SER A 299 -8.99 -8.85 -0.97
CA SER A 299 -8.19 -8.39 0.18
C SER A 299 -8.66 -7.05 0.74
N LEU A 300 -9.23 -6.18 -0.10
CA LEU A 300 -9.69 -4.83 0.26
C LEU A 300 -11.19 -4.78 0.57
N SER A 301 -12.00 -5.69 0.02
CA SER A 301 -13.44 -5.72 0.31
C SER A 301 -13.80 -6.47 1.60
N LEU A 302 -12.96 -7.43 2.02
CA LEU A 302 -13.28 -8.48 3.01
C LEU A 302 -14.50 -9.33 2.60
N GLU A 303 -14.64 -9.61 1.30
CA GLU A 303 -15.69 -10.42 0.69
C GLU A 303 -15.08 -11.33 -0.37
N SER A 304 -15.79 -12.37 -0.82
CA SER A 304 -15.38 -13.19 -1.96
C SER A 304 -16.40 -13.16 -3.10
N SER A 305 -15.93 -13.08 -4.35
CA SER A 305 -16.79 -13.03 -5.54
C SER A 305 -16.98 -14.41 -6.17
N PHE A 306 -18.24 -14.75 -6.49
CA PHE A 306 -18.58 -15.96 -7.24
C PHE A 306 -19.88 -15.74 -8.03
N ASN A 307 -19.89 -16.19 -9.29
CA ASN A 307 -21.01 -16.02 -10.25
C ASN A 307 -21.62 -14.61 -10.30
N GLY A 308 -20.77 -13.58 -10.23
CA GLY A 308 -21.15 -12.16 -10.30
C GLY A 308 -21.60 -11.54 -8.96
N ALA A 309 -21.96 -12.35 -7.98
CA ALA A 309 -22.28 -11.90 -6.64
C ALA A 309 -21.02 -11.73 -5.75
N TRP A 310 -21.10 -10.86 -4.73
CA TRP A 310 -20.22 -10.92 -3.56
C TRP A 310 -20.90 -11.78 -2.49
N TRP A 311 -20.10 -12.51 -1.72
CA TRP A 311 -20.51 -13.41 -0.64
C TRP A 311 -19.59 -13.20 0.56
N THR A 312 -20.17 -13.15 1.76
CA THR A 312 -19.43 -13.33 3.01
C THR A 312 -19.27 -14.84 3.25
N THR A 313 -18.12 -15.38 2.89
CA THR A 313 -17.80 -16.80 3.07
C THR A 313 -17.39 -17.10 4.52
N PRO A 314 -17.31 -18.38 4.94
CA PRO A 314 -16.74 -18.76 6.23
C PRO A 314 -15.36 -18.12 6.50
N THR A 315 -14.49 -18.07 5.48
CA THR A 315 -13.18 -17.41 5.56
C THR A 315 -13.30 -15.89 5.74
N ASP A 316 -14.27 -15.26 5.08
CA ASP A 316 -14.52 -13.82 5.22
C ASP A 316 -15.12 -13.47 6.59
N ILE A 317 -15.90 -14.35 7.23
CA ILE A 317 -16.36 -14.15 8.62
C ILE A 317 -15.16 -13.93 9.55
N TYR A 318 -14.16 -14.82 9.59
CA TYR A 318 -12.98 -14.62 10.44
C TYR A 318 -12.28 -13.30 10.15
N ARG A 319 -12.06 -12.97 8.86
CA ARG A 319 -11.38 -11.74 8.44
C ARG A 319 -12.12 -10.48 8.89
N LYS A 320 -13.45 -10.48 8.83
CA LYS A 320 -14.31 -9.38 9.29
C LYS A 320 -14.35 -9.29 10.81
N MET A 321 -14.34 -10.43 11.51
CA MET A 321 -14.30 -10.49 12.97
C MET A 321 -12.97 -9.95 13.50
N ASP A 322 -11.83 -10.40 12.95
CA ASP A 322 -10.50 -9.84 13.25
C ASP A 322 -10.46 -8.32 13.02
N ALA A 323 -10.91 -7.87 11.84
CA ALA A 323 -10.91 -6.47 11.44
C ALA A 323 -11.79 -5.54 12.30
N LEU A 324 -12.67 -6.06 13.16
CA LEU A 324 -13.62 -5.28 13.96
C LEU A 324 -13.49 -5.54 15.48
N LEU A 325 -12.96 -6.69 15.89
CA LEU A 325 -13.01 -7.19 17.27
C LEU A 325 -11.63 -7.51 17.87
N ALA A 326 -10.57 -7.63 17.06
CA ALA A 326 -9.21 -7.90 17.52
C ALA A 326 -8.33 -6.64 17.42
N THR A 327 -7.81 -6.17 18.55
CA THR A 327 -6.99 -4.95 18.64
C THR A 327 -5.70 -5.00 17.82
N SER A 328 -5.16 -6.19 17.57
CA SER A 328 -3.95 -6.41 16.75
C SER A 328 -4.18 -6.30 15.24
N THR A 329 -5.43 -6.40 14.77
CA THR A 329 -5.80 -6.54 13.36
C THR A 329 -6.98 -5.65 12.94
N SER A 330 -7.52 -4.85 13.87
CA SER A 330 -8.62 -3.93 13.62
C SER A 330 -8.32 -2.93 12.51
N VAL A 331 -9.29 -2.72 11.62
CA VAL A 331 -9.22 -1.68 10.56
C VAL A 331 -9.77 -0.32 11.02
N LEU A 332 -9.98 -0.15 12.33
CA LEU A 332 -10.51 1.06 12.95
C LEU A 332 -9.41 1.88 13.63
N ASN A 333 -9.54 3.21 13.57
CA ASN A 333 -8.53 4.16 14.05
C ASN A 333 -8.11 3.93 15.52
N ASN A 334 -6.80 4.00 15.77
CA ASN A 334 -6.18 3.76 17.07
C ASN A 334 -6.48 2.35 17.64
N ASN A 335 -6.61 1.35 16.75
CA ASN A 335 -6.86 -0.06 17.08
C ASN A 335 -8.14 -0.31 17.92
N LYS A 336 -9.10 0.61 17.87
CA LYS A 336 -10.42 0.47 18.51
C LYS A 336 -11.13 -0.79 18.01
N THR A 337 -11.99 -1.37 18.83
CA THR A 337 -12.89 -2.47 18.47
C THR A 337 -14.33 -2.08 18.71
N VAL A 338 -15.26 -2.68 17.97
CA VAL A 338 -16.70 -2.62 18.28
C VAL A 338 -17.06 -3.68 19.31
N LYS A 339 -18.20 -3.54 19.99
CA LYS A 339 -18.66 -4.49 21.02
C LYS A 339 -18.92 -5.89 20.49
N GLY A 340 -19.32 -5.97 19.22
CA GLY A 340 -19.82 -7.22 18.68
C GLY A 340 -20.27 -7.11 17.23
N ILE A 341 -20.84 -8.21 16.77
CA ILE A 341 -21.30 -8.40 15.40
C ILE A 341 -22.70 -8.99 15.39
N GLY A 342 -23.41 -8.74 14.30
CA GLY A 342 -24.72 -9.32 14.04
C GLY A 342 -24.74 -10.09 12.74
N PHE A 343 -25.76 -10.91 12.54
CA PHE A 343 -25.94 -11.69 11.32
C PHE A 343 -27.39 -11.59 10.81
N TRP A 344 -27.56 -11.11 9.58
CA TRP A 344 -28.87 -11.07 8.92
C TRP A 344 -29.14 -12.38 8.19
N GLU A 345 -30.40 -12.83 8.24
CA GLU A 345 -30.83 -14.14 7.76
C GLU A 345 -30.10 -15.31 8.47
N PHE A 346 -29.94 -15.17 9.79
CA PHE A 346 -29.42 -16.22 10.65
C PHE A 346 -30.35 -17.45 10.59
N GLY A 347 -29.79 -18.63 10.31
CA GLY A 347 -30.55 -19.84 10.00
C GLY A 347 -30.82 -20.09 8.51
N HIS A 348 -30.42 -19.20 7.58
CA HIS A 348 -30.44 -19.45 6.14
C HIS A 348 -29.19 -20.22 5.63
N GLU A 349 -28.65 -21.08 6.49
CA GLU A 349 -27.57 -22.04 6.22
C GLU A 349 -28.08 -23.48 6.38
N ASP A 350 -27.25 -24.47 6.07
CA ASP A 350 -27.62 -25.87 6.09
C ASP A 350 -27.67 -26.44 7.52
N GLN A 351 -28.78 -27.12 7.82
CA GLN A 351 -29.03 -27.80 9.10
C GLN A 351 -28.02 -28.90 9.46
N THR A 352 -27.35 -29.49 8.47
CA THR A 352 -26.36 -30.57 8.62
C THR A 352 -24.92 -30.09 8.47
N ASN A 353 -24.70 -28.92 7.86
CA ASN A 353 -23.38 -28.33 7.62
C ASN A 353 -23.43 -26.79 7.78
N PRO A 354 -23.62 -26.26 9.00
CA PRO A 354 -23.82 -24.83 9.25
C PRO A 354 -22.51 -24.03 9.21
N LEU A 355 -21.89 -23.97 8.03
CA LEU A 355 -20.54 -23.46 7.79
C LEU A 355 -20.31 -22.00 8.23
N LEU A 356 -21.34 -21.16 8.22
CA LEU A 356 -21.19 -19.75 8.62
C LEU A 356 -21.23 -19.63 10.15
N SER A 357 -22.21 -20.25 10.80
CA SER A 357 -22.27 -20.31 12.27
C SER A 357 -21.11 -21.08 12.88
N ASP A 358 -20.59 -22.10 12.20
CA ASP A 358 -19.41 -22.81 12.66
C ASP A 358 -18.13 -21.97 12.55
N ALA A 359 -18.02 -21.06 11.58
CA ALA A 359 -16.94 -20.06 11.54
C ALA A 359 -17.05 -19.06 12.69
N ILE A 360 -18.26 -18.56 12.98
CA ILE A 360 -18.52 -17.65 14.12
C ILE A 360 -18.09 -18.29 15.45
N LYS A 361 -18.34 -19.60 15.64
CA LYS A 361 -17.91 -20.34 16.84
C LYS A 361 -16.41 -20.64 16.87
N GLN A 362 -15.77 -20.82 15.73
CA GLN A 362 -14.34 -21.12 15.64
C GLN A 362 -13.44 -19.89 15.84
N TRP A 363 -13.95 -18.67 15.64
CA TRP A 363 -13.19 -17.43 15.88
C TRP A 363 -12.82 -17.20 17.36
N ILE A 364 -13.39 -17.95 18.32
CA ILE A 364 -13.11 -17.80 19.76
C ILE A 364 -11.58 -17.73 20.02
N PRO A 365 -11.07 -16.58 20.54
CA PRO A 365 -9.63 -16.36 20.64
C PRO A 365 -8.91 -17.45 21.45
N GLY A 366 -7.73 -17.85 20.95
CA GLY A 366 -6.91 -18.90 21.55
C GLY A 366 -7.15 -20.33 21.02
N LYS A 367 -8.06 -20.53 20.04
CA LYS A 367 -8.26 -21.82 19.36
C LYS A 367 -8.10 -21.83 17.83
N GLY A 368 -7.65 -20.73 17.23
CA GLY A 368 -7.35 -20.64 15.79
C GLY A 368 -6.10 -21.43 15.37
N ASN A 369 -6.20 -22.76 15.32
CA ASN A 369 -5.19 -23.66 14.77
C ASN A 369 -5.91 -24.89 14.16
N LEU A 370 -5.39 -25.43 13.05
CA LEU A 370 -6.15 -26.17 12.01
C LEU A 370 -7.05 -25.21 11.19
N VAL A 371 -7.25 -25.37 9.88
CA VAL A 371 -7.04 -26.54 9.00
C VAL A 371 -5.58 -26.75 8.55
N GLN A 372 -5.24 -28.01 8.23
CA GLN A 372 -3.87 -28.49 8.03
C GLN A 372 -3.31 -28.31 6.62
N SER A 373 -1.98 -28.21 6.57
CA SER A 373 -1.17 -28.66 5.43
C SER A 373 -1.31 -30.17 5.20
N VAL A 374 -1.41 -30.60 3.94
CA VAL A 374 -1.18 -32.00 3.54
C VAL A 374 0.06 -32.05 2.63
N THR A 375 1.13 -32.62 3.17
CA THR A 375 2.29 -33.12 2.43
C THR A 375 1.96 -34.46 1.77
N ASP A 376 2.66 -34.81 0.70
CA ASP A 376 2.48 -36.07 -0.03
C ASP A 376 3.73 -36.96 0.04
N ASP A 377 3.56 -38.26 -0.24
CA ASP A 377 4.57 -39.35 -0.26
C ASP A 377 5.29 -39.67 1.09
N SER A 378 5.41 -40.92 1.57
CA SER A 378 5.22 -42.22 0.90
C SER A 378 5.10 -43.45 1.84
N ILE A 379 4.29 -44.42 1.39
CA ILE A 379 4.35 -45.90 1.54
C ILE A 379 5.18 -46.54 2.69
N GLY A 380 4.50 -46.91 3.79
CA GLY A 380 4.17 -48.32 4.13
C GLY A 380 5.15 -49.26 4.87
N THR A 381 4.70 -49.87 5.98
CA THR A 381 5.13 -51.22 6.44
C THR A 381 4.14 -51.91 7.43
N VAL A 382 3.10 -52.54 6.86
CA VAL A 382 2.64 -53.93 7.11
C VAL A 382 2.75 -54.58 8.53
N THR A 383 1.57 -54.94 9.09
CA THR A 383 1.21 -56.06 10.03
C THR A 383 1.43 -56.04 11.56
N ASN A 384 0.29 -56.27 12.26
CA ASN A 384 0.02 -57.19 13.39
C ASN A 384 0.59 -56.86 14.79
N GLU A 385 -0.01 -57.26 15.93
CA GLU A 385 -1.01 -58.33 16.20
C GLU A 385 -2.32 -57.88 16.93
N GLU A 386 -3.20 -58.87 17.16
CA GLU A 386 -4.63 -58.87 17.55
C GLU A 386 -4.83 -59.43 19.00
N PRO A 387 -6.03 -59.84 19.50
CA PRO A 387 -7.43 -59.36 19.36
C PRO A 387 -8.18 -59.29 20.73
N THR A 388 -9.51 -59.03 20.72
CA THR A 388 -10.63 -59.61 21.56
C THR A 388 -11.86 -58.66 21.54
N THR A 389 -13.15 -59.05 21.48
CA THR A 389 -13.85 -60.36 21.44
C THR A 389 -15.30 -60.23 20.87
N ASP A 390 -15.74 -61.28 20.15
CA ASP A 390 -17.07 -61.96 20.12
C ASP A 390 -18.40 -61.38 19.54
N SER A 391 -19.18 -62.33 18.97
CA SER A 391 -20.63 -62.39 18.62
C SER A 391 -21.15 -61.54 17.43
N GLU A 392 -21.63 -62.13 16.31
CA GLU A 392 -22.93 -62.84 16.05
C GLU A 392 -24.14 -61.86 15.92
N SER A 393 -25.16 -62.01 15.05
CA SER A 393 -25.57 -62.96 13.96
C SER A 393 -26.84 -62.39 13.27
N ASP A 394 -27.33 -62.68 12.04
CA ASP A 394 -26.88 -63.40 10.82
C ASP A 394 -27.90 -63.09 9.66
N SER A 395 -27.61 -63.49 8.41
CA SER A 395 -28.47 -63.51 7.20
C SER A 395 -28.77 -62.17 6.48
N GLY A 396 -28.98 -62.12 5.14
CA GLY A 396 -28.86 -63.17 4.11
C GLY A 396 -29.33 -62.71 2.70
N SER A 397 -29.01 -63.50 1.65
CA SER A 397 -29.19 -63.25 0.19
C SER A 397 -28.35 -62.09 -0.39
N GLU A 398 -27.54 -62.20 -1.45
CA GLU A 398 -27.65 -62.87 -2.77
C GLU A 398 -28.68 -62.20 -3.72
N THR A 399 -28.41 -61.96 -5.01
CA THR A 399 -27.60 -62.77 -5.96
C THR A 399 -26.68 -61.98 -6.92
N THR A 400 -25.50 -62.55 -7.19
CA THR A 400 -24.60 -62.40 -8.38
C THR A 400 -25.17 -63.12 -9.62
N PRO A 401 -24.47 -63.45 -10.75
CA PRO A 401 -23.06 -63.23 -11.22
C PRO A 401 -22.99 -62.59 -12.64
N SER A 402 -21.85 -62.22 -13.26
CA SER A 402 -20.68 -62.99 -13.78
C SER A 402 -19.95 -62.05 -14.79
N ARG A 403 -18.76 -62.25 -15.38
CA ARG A 403 -17.70 -63.30 -15.47
C ARG A 403 -16.41 -62.53 -15.91
N GLU A 404 -15.16 -62.78 -15.47
CA GLU A 404 -14.28 -63.96 -15.69
C GLU A 404 -14.14 -64.34 -17.19
N LEU A 405 -12.96 -64.59 -17.81
CA LEU A 405 -11.58 -64.92 -17.33
C LEU A 405 -10.53 -64.77 -18.48
N ASN A 406 -9.22 -64.85 -18.17
CA ASN A 406 -8.07 -65.31 -19.01
C ASN A 406 -7.60 -64.44 -20.24
N ASP A 407 -6.34 -64.51 -20.74
CA ASP A 407 -5.08 -65.15 -20.26
C ASP A 407 -3.78 -64.54 -20.89
N ILE A 408 -2.67 -64.66 -20.14
CA ILE A 408 -1.26 -64.99 -20.49
C ILE A 408 -0.82 -64.86 -21.99
N THR A 409 0.31 -64.19 -22.33
CA THR A 409 1.67 -64.78 -22.56
C THR A 409 2.75 -63.69 -22.82
N VAL A 410 4.04 -63.97 -22.51
CA VAL A 410 5.22 -63.11 -22.76
C VAL A 410 6.17 -63.72 -23.81
N VAL A 411 6.64 -62.94 -24.81
CA VAL A 411 7.81 -63.27 -25.65
C VAL A 411 8.60 -62.02 -26.13
N ASN A 412 9.87 -61.93 -25.71
CA ASN A 412 11.09 -61.32 -26.30
C ASN A 412 11.13 -59.96 -27.05
N HIS A 413 12.28 -59.30 -26.86
CA HIS A 413 12.92 -58.27 -27.70
C HIS A 413 13.03 -58.67 -29.21
N LYS A 414 13.36 -57.79 -30.18
CA LYS A 414 14.29 -56.65 -30.09
C LYS A 414 14.21 -55.68 -31.29
N GLU A 415 13.96 -54.39 -31.06
CA GLU A 415 14.40 -53.29 -31.94
C GLU A 415 14.37 -51.93 -31.21
N LEU A 416 15.16 -50.96 -31.69
CA LEU A 416 15.32 -49.57 -31.21
C LEU A 416 15.99 -48.76 -32.34
N PRO A 417 15.84 -47.42 -32.44
CA PRO A 417 15.10 -46.48 -31.56
C PRO A 417 14.15 -45.52 -32.34
N ASN A 418 13.73 -44.43 -31.67
CA ASN A 418 13.06 -43.21 -32.21
C ASN A 418 11.59 -43.38 -32.66
N GLN A 419 10.58 -42.96 -31.90
CA GLN A 419 10.31 -41.55 -31.52
C GLN A 419 9.68 -41.43 -30.12
N LEU A 420 9.89 -40.28 -29.46
CA LEU A 420 9.18 -39.88 -28.24
C LEU A 420 8.17 -38.78 -28.61
N ASP A 421 6.87 -39.06 -28.43
CA ASP A 421 5.83 -38.06 -28.65
C ASP A 421 5.94 -36.93 -27.62
N LEU A 422 6.03 -35.69 -28.11
CA LEU A 422 6.46 -34.54 -27.31
C LEU A 422 5.23 -33.80 -26.74
N VAL A 423 4.75 -34.30 -25.59
CA VAL A 423 3.50 -33.84 -24.96
C VAL A 423 3.64 -32.46 -24.30
N ILE A 424 3.06 -31.44 -24.93
CA ILE A 424 2.94 -30.08 -24.38
C ILE A 424 1.69 -29.99 -23.49
N LYS A 425 1.85 -29.60 -22.22
CA LYS A 425 0.77 -29.46 -21.23
C LYS A 425 0.36 -27.98 -21.08
N VAL A 426 -0.89 -27.62 -20.81
CA VAL A 426 -1.17 -26.22 -20.42
C VAL A 426 -0.48 -25.91 -19.09
N TRP A 427 0.18 -24.75 -18.96
CA TRP A 427 0.87 -24.37 -17.72
C TRP A 427 -0.10 -24.20 -16.56
N ASN A 428 0.27 -24.73 -15.40
CA ASN A 428 -0.49 -24.67 -14.16
C ASN A 428 0.51 -24.64 -12.98
N GLY A 429 0.54 -23.53 -12.23
CA GLY A 429 1.45 -23.37 -11.08
C GLY A 429 1.29 -24.42 -9.96
N ASN A 430 0.21 -25.20 -9.95
CA ASN A 430 0.02 -26.33 -9.03
C ASN A 430 0.72 -27.63 -9.47
N ILE A 431 1.38 -27.65 -10.64
CA ILE A 431 2.14 -28.80 -11.14
C ILE A 431 3.64 -28.56 -10.97
N ILE A 432 4.34 -29.54 -10.42
CA ILE A 432 5.81 -29.59 -10.45
C ILE A 432 6.24 -30.22 -11.77
N TYR A 433 6.71 -29.37 -12.67
CA TYR A 433 7.34 -29.75 -13.93
C TYR A 433 8.83 -30.07 -13.72
N GLN A 434 9.32 -31.12 -14.36
CA GLN A 434 10.71 -31.58 -14.31
C GLN A 434 11.56 -30.90 -15.40
N ILE A 435 12.88 -30.96 -15.28
CA ILE A 435 13.77 -30.47 -16.34
C ILE A 435 13.49 -31.25 -17.64
N GLY A 436 13.08 -30.54 -18.69
CA GLY A 436 12.71 -31.10 -19.98
C GLY A 436 11.21 -31.13 -20.29
N ASP A 437 10.31 -30.96 -19.29
CA ASP A 437 8.85 -30.86 -19.51
C ASP A 437 8.49 -29.67 -20.42
N TYR A 438 7.50 -29.83 -21.29
CA TYR A 438 7.01 -28.75 -22.16
C TYR A 438 5.60 -28.29 -21.75
N VAL A 439 5.39 -26.97 -21.76
CA VAL A 439 4.11 -26.34 -21.43
C VAL A 439 3.68 -25.26 -22.42
N SER A 440 2.38 -25.00 -22.53
CA SER A 440 1.83 -23.83 -23.23
C SER A 440 1.24 -22.80 -22.26
N TYR A 441 1.56 -21.52 -22.48
CA TYR A 441 1.04 -20.38 -21.71
C TYR A 441 0.99 -19.14 -22.60
N ASN A 442 -0.06 -18.32 -22.47
CA ASN A 442 -0.27 -17.09 -23.26
C ASN A 442 -0.01 -17.23 -24.78
N GLY A 443 -0.34 -18.40 -25.36
CA GLY A 443 -0.17 -18.70 -26.79
C GLY A 443 1.23 -19.19 -27.21
N ALA A 444 2.23 -19.12 -26.33
CA ALA A 444 3.59 -19.61 -26.56
C ALA A 444 3.85 -20.96 -25.86
N ILE A 445 4.91 -21.65 -26.28
CA ILE A 445 5.37 -22.93 -25.69
C ILE A 445 6.70 -22.71 -24.97
N TYR A 446 6.88 -23.34 -23.82
CA TYR A 446 8.04 -23.21 -22.95
C TYR A 446 8.50 -24.58 -22.46
N GLN A 447 9.80 -24.81 -22.41
CA GLN A 447 10.41 -25.97 -21.77
C GLN A 447 10.90 -25.60 -20.37
N ALA A 448 10.62 -26.44 -19.38
CA ALA A 448 11.17 -26.31 -18.03
C ALA A 448 12.68 -26.59 -18.05
N THR A 449 13.50 -25.59 -17.71
CA THR A 449 14.97 -25.70 -17.61
C THR A 449 15.46 -26.02 -16.20
N LYS A 450 14.59 -25.84 -15.21
CA LYS A 450 14.79 -26.27 -13.81
C LYS A 450 13.52 -26.96 -13.32
N LYS A 451 13.65 -27.88 -12.36
CA LYS A 451 12.49 -28.42 -11.65
C LYS A 451 11.76 -27.27 -10.94
N THR A 452 10.47 -27.12 -11.20
CA THR A 452 9.65 -26.05 -10.61
C THR A 452 9.20 -26.40 -9.19
N ILE A 453 8.71 -25.41 -8.45
CA ILE A 453 8.01 -25.64 -7.17
C ILE A 453 6.52 -25.34 -7.32
N LYS A 454 5.70 -25.96 -6.46
CA LYS A 454 4.24 -25.84 -6.46
C LYS A 454 3.84 -24.46 -5.91
N ASN A 455 3.47 -23.52 -6.78
CA ASN A 455 3.02 -22.18 -6.41
C ASN A 455 1.94 -21.67 -7.41
N PRO A 456 0.68 -21.44 -6.97
CA PRO A 456 -0.40 -21.00 -7.84
C PRO A 456 -0.39 -19.49 -8.18
N GLN A 457 0.52 -18.69 -7.64
CA GLN A 457 0.63 -17.26 -7.97
C GLN A 457 1.23 -17.07 -9.37
N ARG A 458 0.83 -15.97 -10.05
CA ARG A 458 1.20 -15.70 -11.45
C ARG A 458 2.71 -15.54 -11.66
N ASP A 459 3.41 -15.14 -10.59
CA ASP A 459 4.85 -14.88 -10.51
C ASP A 459 5.74 -16.14 -10.68
N TRP A 460 5.15 -17.28 -11.05
CA TRP A 460 5.82 -18.55 -11.41
C TRP A 460 5.52 -19.01 -12.84
N ALA A 461 4.77 -18.22 -13.61
CA ALA A 461 4.43 -18.50 -15.00
C ALA A 461 5.63 -18.35 -15.96
N PRO A 462 5.60 -18.99 -17.15
CA PRO A 462 6.77 -19.11 -18.01
C PRO A 462 7.29 -17.80 -18.63
N ASP A 463 6.43 -16.80 -18.76
CA ASP A 463 6.75 -15.43 -19.17
C ASP A 463 7.28 -14.56 -18.03
N TYR A 464 6.91 -14.84 -16.77
CA TYR A 464 7.44 -14.13 -15.59
C TYR A 464 8.76 -14.72 -15.05
N ARG A 465 9.05 -16.02 -15.26
CA ARG A 465 10.22 -16.70 -14.66
C ARG A 465 11.06 -17.48 -15.67
N TRP A 466 11.72 -16.73 -16.57
CA TRP A 466 12.71 -17.22 -17.53
C TRP A 466 13.83 -18.09 -16.92
N GLU A 467 14.09 -17.95 -15.62
CA GLU A 467 15.09 -18.73 -14.89
C GLU A 467 14.67 -20.19 -14.61
N TYR A 468 13.37 -20.53 -14.75
CA TYR A 468 12.82 -21.90 -14.70
C TYR A 468 12.30 -22.37 -16.07
N TRP A 469 12.08 -21.45 -17.00
CA TRP A 469 11.31 -21.67 -18.23
C TRP A 469 12.00 -21.05 -19.45
N LYS A 470 12.26 -21.85 -20.49
CA LYS A 470 12.79 -21.40 -21.78
C LYS A 470 11.69 -21.46 -22.84
N GLN A 471 11.32 -20.33 -23.42
CA GLN A 471 10.40 -20.31 -24.57
C GLN A 471 11.02 -21.06 -25.77
N VAL A 472 10.21 -21.84 -26.47
CA VAL A 472 10.58 -22.62 -27.66
C VAL A 472 9.62 -22.36 -28.81
N ASP A 473 10.13 -22.39 -30.04
CA ASP A 473 9.28 -22.30 -31.24
C ASP A 473 8.49 -23.61 -31.41
N ALA A 474 7.16 -23.50 -31.48
CA ALA A 474 6.27 -24.63 -31.70
C ALA A 474 6.62 -25.43 -32.97
N LYS A 475 7.18 -24.77 -34.00
CA LYS A 475 7.63 -25.42 -35.25
C LYS A 475 8.87 -26.30 -35.09
N GLN A 476 9.61 -26.19 -33.99
CA GLN A 476 10.70 -27.12 -33.65
C GLN A 476 10.24 -28.28 -32.77
N VAL A 477 8.99 -28.24 -32.28
CA VAL A 477 8.40 -29.30 -31.44
C VAL A 477 7.58 -30.29 -32.28
N GLN A 478 6.90 -29.83 -33.34
CA GLN A 478 6.16 -30.70 -34.26
C GLN A 478 6.98 -31.12 -35.50
N THR A 479 7.86 -32.12 -35.34
CA THR A 479 8.42 -32.89 -36.47
C THR A 479 8.39 -34.40 -36.20
N ALA A 480 7.20 -34.94 -35.91
CA ALA A 480 6.92 -36.38 -35.88
C ALA A 480 5.44 -36.65 -36.27
N SER A 481 5.22 -37.62 -37.17
CA SER A 481 3.92 -38.12 -37.66
C SER A 481 2.98 -37.14 -38.39
N THR A 482 2.32 -37.60 -39.46
CA THR A 482 1.42 -36.79 -40.31
C THR A 482 0.16 -37.54 -40.76
N ASP A 483 -0.84 -36.76 -41.22
CA ASP A 483 -1.88 -37.11 -42.21
C ASP A 483 -3.14 -37.93 -41.84
N ILE A 484 -4.08 -37.88 -42.80
CA ILE A 484 -5.28 -38.73 -43.03
C ILE A 484 -6.61 -38.34 -42.35
N SER A 485 -7.17 -37.22 -42.82
CA SER A 485 -8.50 -37.05 -43.47
C SER A 485 -9.77 -37.84 -43.08
N SER A 486 -10.92 -37.14 -43.26
CA SER A 486 -12.29 -37.64 -43.59
C SER A 486 -13.13 -38.25 -42.43
N GLU A 487 -14.48 -38.29 -42.45
CA GLU A 487 -15.49 -37.79 -43.42
C GLU A 487 -16.87 -37.43 -42.74
N SER A 488 -17.91 -37.14 -43.55
CA SER A 488 -19.27 -36.67 -43.17
C SER A 488 -20.19 -37.71 -42.45
N SER A 489 -21.32 -37.36 -41.81
CA SER A 489 -22.59 -36.95 -42.49
C SER A 489 -23.81 -36.66 -41.56
N GLN A 490 -24.87 -36.07 -42.15
CA GLN A 490 -26.24 -35.70 -41.67
C GLN A 490 -27.27 -36.88 -41.77
N PRO A 491 -28.62 -36.81 -41.45
CA PRO A 491 -29.63 -35.71 -41.30
C PRO A 491 -30.34 -35.69 -39.89
N SER A 492 -31.55 -35.17 -39.55
CA SER A 492 -32.84 -34.74 -40.17
C SER A 492 -33.53 -33.62 -39.28
N VAL A 493 -34.58 -32.81 -39.59
CA VAL A 493 -35.74 -32.79 -40.55
C VAL A 493 -36.96 -33.64 -40.07
N PRO A 494 -38.27 -33.20 -40.07
CA PRO A 494 -38.93 -31.99 -40.64
C PRO A 494 -40.04 -31.23 -39.80
N GLU A 495 -40.71 -30.24 -40.45
CA GLU A 495 -42.16 -29.85 -40.39
C GLU A 495 -42.79 -29.08 -39.17
N GLU A 496 -43.75 -28.12 -39.32
CA GLU A 496 -44.24 -27.36 -40.51
C GLU A 496 -45.09 -26.07 -40.18
N THR A 497 -45.23 -25.17 -41.18
CA THR A 497 -46.28 -24.16 -41.51
C THR A 497 -46.71 -23.00 -40.54
N ALA A 498 -47.41 -21.99 -41.12
CA ALA A 498 -47.67 -20.61 -40.63
C ALA A 498 -49.18 -20.21 -40.86
N PRO A 499 -49.71 -18.93 -40.85
CA PRO A 499 -49.07 -17.59 -40.90
C PRO A 499 -49.74 -16.40 -40.12
N ASN A 500 -49.20 -15.18 -40.34
CA ASN A 500 -49.82 -13.82 -40.40
C ASN A 500 -49.60 -12.72 -39.31
N SER A 501 -49.35 -11.52 -39.85
CA SER A 501 -49.59 -10.13 -39.37
C SER A 501 -48.89 -9.54 -38.13
N ASP A 502 -47.86 -8.72 -38.43
CA ASP A 502 -47.64 -7.32 -38.00
C ASP A 502 -47.31 -6.89 -36.53
N ILE A 503 -46.40 -5.90 -36.48
CA ILE A 503 -45.97 -5.03 -35.35
C ILE A 503 -44.93 -5.59 -34.35
N ALA A 504 -43.66 -5.34 -34.69
CA ALA A 504 -42.55 -4.84 -33.85
C ALA A 504 -42.30 -5.40 -32.43
N THR A 505 -41.22 -6.19 -32.31
CA THR A 505 -40.29 -6.20 -31.14
C THR A 505 -38.85 -6.37 -31.61
N ASP A 506 -37.89 -6.00 -30.75
CA ASP A 506 -36.43 -6.06 -30.96
C ASP A 506 -35.81 -7.20 -30.12
N THR A 507 -34.91 -8.00 -30.72
CA THR A 507 -33.88 -8.85 -30.08
C THR A 507 -32.98 -9.51 -31.14
N ASP A 508 -31.66 -9.55 -30.87
CA ASP A 508 -30.66 -10.62 -31.12
C ASP A 508 -30.96 -11.80 -32.10
N THR A 509 -30.03 -12.33 -32.91
CA THR A 509 -28.57 -12.10 -33.18
C THR A 509 -28.23 -12.73 -34.58
N PRO A 510 -26.99 -13.07 -34.95
CA PRO A 510 -25.96 -12.17 -35.44
C PRO A 510 -25.58 -12.45 -36.91
N ASN A 511 -25.80 -11.50 -37.82
CA ASN A 511 -25.26 -11.61 -39.19
C ASN A 511 -23.83 -11.10 -39.28
N THR A 512 -22.97 -11.85 -39.97
CA THR A 512 -21.58 -11.49 -40.25
C THR A 512 -21.50 -10.30 -41.21
N VAL A 513 -21.14 -9.12 -40.68
CA VAL A 513 -20.76 -7.97 -41.50
C VAL A 513 -19.29 -8.11 -41.90
N SER A 514 -19.03 -8.27 -43.19
CA SER A 514 -17.69 -8.12 -43.75
C SER A 514 -17.28 -6.64 -43.71
N TYR A 515 -16.15 -6.35 -43.07
CA TYR A 515 -15.61 -5.00 -43.03
C TYR A 515 -15.26 -4.52 -44.44
N LYS A 516 -15.78 -3.35 -44.82
CA LYS A 516 -15.29 -2.63 -46.00
C LYS A 516 -14.01 -1.90 -45.62
N SER A 517 -12.88 -2.36 -46.13
CA SER A 517 -11.66 -1.56 -46.18
C SER A 517 -11.91 -0.29 -47.01
N ASN A 518 -11.78 0.88 -46.37
CA ASN A 518 -11.42 2.20 -46.94
C ASN A 518 -11.77 3.41 -46.04
N GLU A 519 -12.29 3.25 -44.82
CA GLU A 519 -12.31 4.36 -43.87
C GLU A 519 -10.90 4.62 -43.33
N GLN A 520 -10.33 5.78 -43.68
CA GLN A 520 -9.06 6.25 -43.14
C GLN A 520 -9.18 6.47 -41.64
N ILE A 521 -8.22 5.95 -40.87
CA ILE A 521 -8.11 6.20 -39.43
C ILE A 521 -7.95 7.71 -39.20
N LYS A 522 -8.82 8.28 -38.36
CA LYS A 522 -8.85 9.71 -38.04
C LYS A 522 -8.53 9.94 -36.57
N ALA A 523 -8.14 11.17 -36.23
CA ALA A 523 -8.15 11.61 -34.84
C ALA A 523 -9.58 11.50 -34.27
N TRP A 524 -9.69 11.17 -32.98
CA TRP A 524 -10.97 11.18 -32.27
C TRP A 524 -11.50 12.62 -32.10
N ASP A 525 -12.82 12.78 -32.25
CA ASP A 525 -13.56 14.04 -32.24
C ASP A 525 -14.84 13.88 -31.40
N GLU A 526 -15.01 14.71 -30.38
CA GLU A 526 -16.15 14.72 -29.46
C GLU A 526 -17.52 15.01 -30.12
N THR A 527 -17.53 15.51 -31.36
CA THR A 527 -18.74 15.87 -32.09
C THR A 527 -19.28 14.76 -33.00
N ILE A 528 -18.57 13.62 -33.09
CA ILE A 528 -18.86 12.55 -34.06
C ILE A 528 -19.30 11.26 -33.35
N SER A 529 -20.35 10.62 -33.88
CA SER A 529 -20.70 9.23 -33.56
C SER A 529 -19.95 8.28 -34.49
N TYR A 530 -19.10 7.45 -33.91
CA TYR A 530 -18.40 6.34 -34.54
C TYR A 530 -19.23 5.05 -34.40
N SER A 531 -19.37 4.32 -35.50
CA SER A 531 -20.04 3.01 -35.53
C SER A 531 -19.15 1.89 -34.98
N LYS A 532 -19.77 0.79 -34.56
CA LYS A 532 -19.07 -0.43 -34.11
C LYS A 532 -18.02 -0.89 -35.14
N GLY A 533 -16.79 -1.05 -34.68
CA GLY A 533 -15.63 -1.45 -35.46
C GLY A 533 -14.80 -0.30 -36.04
N ALA A 534 -15.27 0.95 -35.99
CA ALA A 534 -14.50 2.12 -36.43
C ALA A 534 -13.28 2.35 -35.53
N ILE A 535 -12.14 2.74 -36.13
CA ILE A 535 -10.86 2.95 -35.44
C ILE A 535 -10.49 4.42 -35.45
N VAL A 536 -10.15 4.97 -34.27
CA VAL A 536 -9.73 6.35 -34.06
C VAL A 536 -8.35 6.41 -33.39
N LEU A 537 -7.61 7.48 -33.65
CA LEU A 537 -6.36 7.81 -32.97
C LEU A 537 -6.62 8.83 -31.86
N TYR A 538 -6.25 8.50 -30.62
CA TYR A 538 -6.36 9.41 -29.48
C TYR A 538 -5.12 9.29 -28.59
N ASN A 539 -4.49 10.42 -28.24
CA ASN A 539 -3.24 10.47 -27.45
C ASN A 539 -2.12 9.51 -27.94
N GLY A 540 -2.03 9.26 -29.24
CA GLY A 540 -1.04 8.36 -29.85
C GLY A 540 -1.40 6.87 -29.85
N ILE A 541 -2.53 6.49 -29.26
CA ILE A 541 -3.03 5.11 -29.17
C ILE A 541 -4.25 4.95 -30.10
N PHE A 542 -4.37 3.78 -30.74
CA PHE A 542 -5.51 3.44 -31.59
C PHE A 542 -6.62 2.77 -30.77
N TYR A 543 -7.85 3.24 -30.93
CA TYR A 543 -9.03 2.73 -30.25
C TYR A 543 -10.09 2.31 -31.26
N GLN A 544 -10.57 1.07 -31.14
CA GLN A 544 -11.70 0.55 -31.91
C GLN A 544 -13.00 0.66 -31.10
N ALA A 545 -14.07 1.15 -31.70
CA ALA A 545 -15.39 1.19 -31.09
C ALA A 545 -15.98 -0.23 -30.97
N LYS A 546 -16.28 -0.70 -29.76
CA LYS A 546 -16.90 -2.02 -29.48
C LYS A 546 -18.40 -2.06 -29.77
N GLN A 547 -19.04 -0.90 -29.86
CA GLN A 547 -20.43 -0.66 -30.20
C GLN A 547 -20.59 0.78 -30.72
N ASP A 548 -21.74 1.12 -31.29
CA ASP A 548 -22.03 2.48 -31.76
C ASP A 548 -21.93 3.49 -30.61
N THR A 549 -21.36 4.66 -30.91
CA THR A 549 -20.93 5.65 -29.92
C THR A 549 -21.79 6.93 -29.98
N PRO A 550 -22.36 7.42 -28.85
CA PRO A 550 -23.21 8.60 -28.85
C PRO A 550 -22.43 9.92 -28.97
N ILE A 551 -22.95 10.89 -29.73
CA ILE A 551 -22.40 12.26 -29.77
C ILE A 551 -22.61 12.93 -28.41
N ASN A 552 -21.52 13.14 -27.65
CA ASN A 552 -21.53 13.83 -26.35
C ASN A 552 -20.13 14.36 -25.99
N LYS A 553 -20.05 15.44 -25.21
CA LYS A 553 -18.83 16.25 -24.97
C LYS A 553 -18.06 15.90 -23.68
N TRP A 554 -18.34 14.76 -23.05
CA TRP A 554 -17.82 14.44 -21.70
C TRP A 554 -17.24 13.04 -21.58
N TRP A 555 -16.56 12.59 -22.63
CA TRP A 555 -15.96 11.26 -22.68
C TRP A 555 -14.82 11.20 -23.69
N THR A 556 -13.84 10.33 -23.43
CA THR A 556 -12.68 10.07 -24.29
C THR A 556 -12.41 8.55 -24.37
N PRO A 557 -11.77 8.04 -25.44
CA PRO A 557 -11.63 6.58 -25.65
C PRO A 557 -10.88 5.83 -24.53
N ASP A 558 -9.89 6.46 -23.91
CA ASP A 558 -9.13 5.96 -22.77
C ASP A 558 -9.96 5.85 -21.48
N GLN A 559 -10.88 6.80 -21.25
CA GLN A 559 -11.69 6.87 -20.04
C GLN A 559 -12.99 6.06 -20.14
N THR A 560 -13.38 5.64 -21.35
CA THR A 560 -14.67 4.97 -21.61
C THR A 560 -14.54 3.61 -22.26
N TRP A 561 -13.64 2.81 -21.70
CA TRP A 561 -13.37 1.40 -22.00
C TRP A 561 -14.60 0.49 -22.20
N GLN A 562 -15.80 0.86 -21.73
CA GLN A 562 -17.02 0.08 -22.02
C GLN A 562 -17.41 0.16 -23.50
N TYR A 563 -17.14 1.29 -24.18
CA TYR A 563 -17.42 1.52 -25.60
C TYR A 563 -16.20 1.32 -26.50
N TRP A 564 -14.97 1.35 -25.98
CA TRP A 564 -13.73 1.36 -26.76
C TRP A 564 -12.78 0.21 -26.38
N LEU A 565 -11.97 -0.25 -27.35
CA LEU A 565 -10.93 -1.27 -27.23
C LEU A 565 -9.62 -0.71 -27.74
N VAL A 566 -8.51 -0.87 -27.02
CA VAL A 566 -7.17 -0.55 -27.55
C VAL A 566 -6.77 -1.61 -28.58
N VAL A 567 -6.25 -1.19 -29.74
CA VAL A 567 -5.81 -2.08 -30.82
C VAL A 567 -4.39 -1.71 -31.26
N GLU A 568 -3.58 -2.70 -31.62
CA GLU A 568 -2.27 -2.46 -32.22
C GLU A 568 -2.35 -2.40 -33.75
N LEU A 569 -1.46 -1.63 -34.39
CA LEU A 569 -1.44 -1.48 -35.86
C LEU A 569 -1.13 -2.79 -36.60
N ASN A 570 -0.66 -3.83 -35.90
CA ASN A 570 -0.39 -5.16 -36.45
C ASN A 570 -1.67 -5.99 -36.66
N ASP A 571 -2.78 -5.66 -35.98
CA ASP A 571 -4.05 -6.40 -36.04
C ASP A 571 -4.97 -5.94 -37.19
N ILE A 572 -4.52 -4.99 -38.02
CA ILE A 572 -5.28 -4.46 -39.16
C ILE A 572 -4.77 -5.12 -40.46
N GLU A 573 -5.56 -6.01 -41.05
CA GLU A 573 -5.28 -6.56 -42.38
C GLU A 573 -5.35 -5.46 -43.47
N THR A 574 -4.22 -4.82 -43.75
CA THR A 574 -4.05 -4.04 -44.99
C THR A 574 -3.91 -5.00 -46.16
N SER A 575 -5.02 -5.28 -46.83
CA SER A 575 -5.10 -6.15 -48.01
C SER A 575 -4.47 -5.51 -49.27
N ASP A 576 -3.15 -5.29 -49.26
CA ASP A 576 -2.33 -5.14 -50.47
C ASP A 576 -0.81 -5.19 -50.16
N LYS A 577 -0.29 -6.42 -49.98
CA LYS A 577 1.16 -6.70 -50.05
C LYS A 577 1.50 -7.52 -51.30
N ASN A 578 1.25 -6.93 -52.48
CA ASN A 578 1.72 -7.49 -53.76
C ASN A 578 1.82 -6.47 -54.92
N SER A 579 2.61 -5.41 -54.75
CA SER A 579 3.20 -4.71 -55.91
C SER A 579 4.54 -4.06 -55.59
N LEU A 580 5.33 -3.78 -56.64
CA LEU A 580 6.54 -2.95 -56.66
C LEU A 580 7.77 -3.49 -55.90
N HIS A 581 8.38 -4.52 -56.50
CA HIS A 581 9.84 -4.70 -56.46
C HIS A 581 10.48 -3.82 -57.56
N SER A 582 11.61 -3.17 -57.24
CA SER A 582 12.70 -2.60 -58.09
C SER A 582 12.51 -2.21 -59.58
N ASP A 583 13.28 -1.17 -59.98
CA ASP A 583 13.48 -0.61 -61.34
C ASP A 583 12.30 0.25 -61.86
N VAL A 584 12.50 1.37 -62.58
CA VAL A 584 13.40 1.59 -63.74
C VAL A 584 14.23 2.88 -63.68
N THR A 585 15.42 2.84 -64.30
CA THR A 585 16.28 3.98 -64.62
C THR A 585 15.94 4.62 -65.99
N GLY A 586 15.84 5.96 -66.04
CA GLY A 586 15.66 6.78 -67.25
C GLY A 586 15.04 8.13 -66.84
N SER A 587 15.52 9.33 -67.20
CA SER A 587 15.90 9.86 -68.53
C SER A 587 14.65 10.13 -69.40
N ASP A 588 14.53 11.25 -70.13
CA ASP A 588 15.51 12.26 -70.56
C ASP A 588 14.98 13.72 -70.46
N ASP A 589 15.76 14.66 -70.99
CA ASP A 589 15.40 16.01 -71.48
C ASP A 589 14.99 17.12 -70.48
N GLY A 590 15.93 18.07 -70.29
CA GLY A 590 15.61 19.51 -70.27
C GLY A 590 15.59 20.08 -71.70
N PRO A 591 15.89 21.38 -71.95
CA PRO A 591 16.30 22.45 -71.03
C PRO A 591 15.49 23.76 -71.25
N GLU A 592 16.06 24.91 -70.86
CA GLU A 592 15.72 26.28 -71.34
C GLU A 592 14.29 26.82 -71.03
N SER A 593 14.09 28.03 -70.49
CA SER A 593 14.81 29.31 -70.62
C SER A 593 14.21 30.36 -69.66
N GLY A 594 14.70 31.61 -69.65
CA GLY A 594 13.87 32.76 -69.23
C GLY A 594 14.05 33.34 -67.82
N THR A 595 15.27 33.77 -67.50
CA THR A 595 15.63 35.16 -67.13
C THR A 595 14.67 36.07 -66.31
N ASN A 596 15.22 36.60 -65.21
CA ASN A 596 15.15 38.01 -64.77
C ASN A 596 13.80 38.58 -64.21
N ASN A 597 13.78 39.54 -63.28
CA ASN A 597 14.85 40.42 -62.76
C ASN A 597 14.62 40.90 -61.30
N ASP A 598 15.60 41.66 -60.80
CA ASP A 598 15.64 42.54 -59.61
C ASP A 598 15.69 41.87 -58.20
N VAL A 599 16.75 41.93 -57.37
CA VAL A 599 17.67 43.03 -56.91
C VAL A 599 17.02 43.87 -55.80
N THR A 600 17.38 43.73 -54.51
CA THR A 600 18.61 44.22 -53.80
C THR A 600 18.60 43.68 -52.35
N ASP A 601 19.68 43.60 -51.54
CA ASP A 601 21.15 43.71 -51.73
C ASP A 601 21.89 43.10 -50.51
N SER A 602 23.22 42.92 -50.61
CA SER A 602 24.24 42.80 -49.54
C SER A 602 24.11 41.64 -48.53
N ASN A 603 25.07 40.71 -48.44
CA ASN A 603 26.46 40.82 -47.94
C ASN A 603 26.57 41.18 -46.44
N SER A 604 27.41 40.55 -45.62
CA SER A 604 28.43 39.49 -45.82
C SER A 604 28.35 38.49 -44.65
N GLY A 605 28.80 37.24 -44.72
CA GLY A 605 30.12 36.78 -45.18
C GLY A 605 31.19 37.03 -44.09
N SER A 606 32.26 36.24 -43.94
CA SER A 606 32.76 35.22 -44.87
C SER A 606 33.94 34.44 -44.24
N THR A 607 33.92 33.09 -44.30
CA THR A 607 35.07 32.24 -44.76
C THR A 607 36.38 32.15 -43.90
N ASN A 608 37.25 31.12 -43.97
CA ASN A 608 37.26 29.88 -44.77
C ASN A 608 38.33 28.83 -44.36
N ILE A 609 38.38 27.75 -45.18
CA ILE A 609 39.58 27.05 -45.71
C ILE A 609 40.18 25.92 -44.85
N ASP A 610 40.63 24.77 -45.40
CA ASP A 610 40.28 24.03 -46.64
C ASP A 610 41.11 22.72 -46.71
N LYS A 611 40.61 21.66 -47.36
CA LYS A 611 41.38 20.55 -48.01
C LYS A 611 42.40 19.73 -47.14
N SER A 612 42.89 18.55 -47.53
CA SER A 612 42.52 17.51 -48.51
C SER A 612 43.34 16.22 -48.21
N SER A 613 42.72 15.07 -47.92
CA SER A 613 42.44 13.94 -48.84
C SER A 613 43.56 12.90 -49.08
N LYS A 614 43.14 11.61 -49.14
CA LYS A 614 43.72 10.43 -49.84
C LYS A 614 44.56 9.37 -49.09
N ASP A 615 43.90 8.21 -48.95
CA ASP A 615 44.25 6.89 -49.52
C ASP A 615 45.55 6.13 -49.10
N LEU A 616 45.37 5.25 -48.11
CA LEU A 616 45.59 3.78 -48.18
C LEU A 616 46.87 3.19 -48.84
N SER A 617 47.66 2.44 -48.04
CA SER A 617 48.04 1.02 -48.29
C SER A 617 49.15 0.52 -47.32
N GLY A 618 49.28 -0.80 -47.14
CA GLY A 618 50.55 -1.44 -46.75
C GLY A 618 50.63 -2.02 -45.33
N GLU A 619 50.44 -3.34 -45.26
CA GLU A 619 50.43 -4.23 -44.09
C GLU A 619 51.70 -4.27 -43.20
N ASP A 620 51.43 -4.68 -41.94
CA ASP A 620 52.16 -5.65 -41.12
C ASP A 620 53.37 -5.34 -40.20
N SER A 621 53.12 -5.72 -38.93
CA SER A 621 54.03 -6.31 -37.93
C SER A 621 55.02 -5.41 -37.18
N ASN A 622 54.61 -5.06 -35.95
CA ASN A 622 55.50 -5.12 -34.78
C ASN A 622 54.76 -5.83 -33.64
N SER A 623 55.45 -6.73 -32.94
CA SER A 623 54.85 -7.66 -31.96
C SER A 623 54.57 -7.07 -30.57
N GLU A 624 54.70 -5.74 -30.42
CA GLU A 624 54.46 -5.02 -29.17
C GLU A 624 53.00 -4.54 -29.02
N ASP A 625 52.24 -4.36 -30.11
CA ASP A 625 50.87 -3.84 -30.03
C ASP A 625 49.87 -4.84 -29.44
N LEU A 626 49.99 -6.14 -29.75
CA LEU A 626 49.06 -7.15 -29.22
C LEU A 626 49.16 -7.28 -27.68
N ALA A 627 50.35 -7.15 -27.11
CA ALA A 627 50.55 -7.10 -25.67
C ALA A 627 50.03 -5.79 -25.05
N ASN A 628 50.14 -4.67 -25.79
CA ASN A 628 49.64 -3.37 -25.36
C ASN A 628 48.10 -3.26 -25.38
N GLU A 629 47.40 -3.89 -26.32
CA GLU A 629 45.93 -3.93 -26.30
C GLU A 629 45.40 -4.83 -25.18
N ILE A 630 45.94 -6.05 -25.04
CA ILE A 630 45.58 -7.00 -23.97
C ILE A 630 45.71 -6.34 -22.59
N THR A 631 46.74 -5.53 -22.37
CA THR A 631 47.01 -4.90 -21.07
C THR A 631 46.20 -3.60 -20.85
N LYS A 632 45.65 -2.97 -21.91
CA LYS A 632 44.92 -1.68 -21.80
C LYS A 632 43.42 -1.79 -21.62
N SER A 633 42.80 -2.92 -21.93
CA SER A 633 41.49 -3.25 -21.35
C SER A 633 41.28 -4.76 -21.18
N ILE A 634 41.61 -5.26 -19.98
CA ILE A 634 40.93 -6.45 -19.45
C ILE A 634 39.46 -6.06 -19.29
N GLN A 635 38.59 -6.55 -20.17
CA GLN A 635 37.16 -6.29 -20.07
C GLN A 635 36.48 -7.38 -19.27
N ASN A 636 35.60 -7.02 -18.34
CA ASN A 636 34.73 -7.98 -17.69
C ASN A 636 33.80 -8.61 -18.74
N TRP A 637 33.53 -9.91 -18.58
CA TRP A 637 32.69 -10.69 -19.49
C TRP A 637 31.30 -10.09 -19.68
N ASP A 638 31.05 -9.53 -20.85
CA ASP A 638 29.76 -9.02 -21.30
C ASP A 638 29.19 -9.96 -22.38
N GLN A 639 28.05 -10.60 -22.07
CA GLN A 639 27.34 -11.54 -22.95
C GLN A 639 26.67 -10.87 -24.16
N THR A 640 26.72 -9.54 -24.28
CA THR A 640 26.12 -8.78 -25.39
C THR A 640 27.13 -8.28 -26.43
N LYS A 641 28.43 -8.49 -26.20
CA LYS A 641 29.51 -8.17 -27.14
C LYS A 641 29.95 -9.39 -27.95
N SER A 642 30.33 -9.12 -29.20
CA SER A 642 31.24 -9.97 -29.98
C SER A 642 32.69 -9.68 -29.60
N TYR A 643 33.53 -10.72 -29.57
CA TYR A 643 34.96 -10.61 -29.34
C TYR A 643 35.70 -11.26 -30.50
N ILE A 644 36.73 -10.61 -31.03
CA ILE A 644 37.56 -11.18 -32.09
C ILE A 644 38.61 -12.14 -31.51
N LYS A 645 39.04 -13.11 -32.32
CA LYS A 645 40.09 -14.08 -32.00
C LYS A 645 41.34 -13.36 -31.47
N GLY A 646 41.71 -13.66 -30.23
CA GLY A 646 42.81 -13.04 -29.50
C GLY A 646 42.39 -12.14 -28.34
N SER A 647 41.14 -11.66 -28.30
CA SER A 647 40.59 -10.82 -27.21
C SER A 647 40.68 -11.51 -25.85
N ILE A 648 40.96 -10.76 -24.78
CA ILE A 648 41.05 -11.30 -23.40
C ILE A 648 40.03 -10.62 -22.48
N VAL A 649 39.35 -11.44 -21.68
CA VAL A 649 38.24 -11.04 -20.81
C VAL A 649 38.30 -11.71 -19.44
N LEU A 650 37.83 -11.01 -18.41
CA LEU A 650 37.73 -11.51 -17.03
C LEU A 650 36.32 -12.08 -16.79
N TYR A 651 36.24 -13.38 -16.47
CA TYR A 651 34.99 -14.05 -16.11
C TYR A 651 35.18 -14.86 -14.83
N LYS A 652 34.36 -14.59 -13.79
CA LYS A 652 34.47 -15.23 -12.47
C LYS A 652 35.92 -15.29 -11.96
N GLU A 653 36.57 -14.12 -11.94
CA GLU A 653 37.94 -13.89 -11.45
C GLU A 653 39.05 -14.64 -12.21
N ARG A 654 38.73 -15.27 -13.34
CA ARG A 654 39.67 -15.96 -14.24
C ARG A 654 39.72 -15.29 -15.60
N TYR A 655 40.91 -15.26 -16.20
CA TYR A 655 41.13 -14.67 -17.51
C TYR A 655 40.92 -15.72 -18.60
N TYR A 656 40.21 -15.33 -19.66
CA TYR A 656 39.95 -16.19 -20.81
C TYR A 656 40.26 -15.44 -22.11
N LYS A 657 40.85 -16.14 -23.07
CA LYS A 657 41.22 -15.64 -24.38
C LYS A 657 40.34 -16.25 -25.47
N ALA A 658 39.79 -15.42 -26.36
CA ALA A 658 39.03 -15.87 -27.51
C ALA A 658 39.96 -16.64 -28.47
N ILE A 659 39.73 -17.94 -28.69
CA ILE A 659 40.49 -18.74 -29.67
C ILE A 659 39.84 -18.78 -31.05
N ASN A 660 38.64 -18.21 -31.23
CA ASN A 660 38.00 -17.88 -32.51
C ASN A 660 37.13 -16.61 -32.35
N ASP A 661 36.68 -16.00 -33.45
CA ASP A 661 35.75 -14.86 -33.41
C ASP A 661 34.39 -15.29 -32.86
N THR A 662 33.78 -14.48 -31.98
CA THR A 662 32.48 -14.81 -31.36
C THR A 662 31.37 -13.83 -31.75
N PRO A 663 30.22 -14.27 -32.28
CA PRO A 663 29.08 -13.42 -32.65
C PRO A 663 28.35 -12.78 -31.45
N ILE A 664 27.56 -11.74 -31.72
CA ILE A 664 26.64 -11.13 -30.75
C ILE A 664 25.38 -11.98 -30.61
N ASN A 665 25.26 -12.71 -29.49
CA ASN A 665 24.08 -12.72 -28.60
C ASN A 665 24.26 -13.70 -27.43
N LYS A 666 23.49 -13.46 -26.35
CA LYS A 666 23.33 -14.39 -25.21
C LYS A 666 22.83 -15.76 -25.73
N TRP A 667 23.26 -16.91 -25.22
CA TRP A 667 23.96 -17.20 -23.97
C TRP A 667 25.18 -18.10 -24.21
N TRP A 668 26.39 -17.57 -24.04
CA TRP A 668 27.60 -18.37 -23.85
C TRP A 668 28.42 -17.80 -22.69
N THR A 669 29.24 -18.64 -22.07
CA THR A 669 30.31 -18.25 -21.15
C THR A 669 31.55 -19.12 -21.43
N PRO A 670 32.78 -18.68 -21.11
CA PRO A 670 33.99 -19.42 -21.44
C PRO A 670 34.05 -20.89 -20.97
N ASN A 671 33.36 -21.23 -19.86
CA ASN A 671 33.28 -22.61 -19.38
C ASN A 671 32.27 -23.46 -20.17
N GLU A 672 31.23 -22.86 -20.74
CA GLU A 672 30.20 -23.54 -21.55
C GLU A 672 30.64 -23.65 -23.02
N THR A 673 31.53 -22.77 -23.48
CA THR A 673 32.09 -22.77 -24.85
C THR A 673 33.62 -22.79 -24.85
N TYR A 674 34.22 -23.72 -24.10
CA TYR A 674 35.68 -23.91 -24.01
C TYR A 674 36.41 -24.19 -25.35
N HIS A 675 35.68 -24.43 -26.43
CA HIS A 675 36.20 -24.55 -27.81
C HIS A 675 36.24 -23.20 -28.57
N LEU A 676 35.71 -22.14 -27.97
CA LEU A 676 35.84 -20.74 -28.38
C LEU A 676 36.75 -19.94 -27.42
N TRP A 677 37.04 -20.46 -26.23
CA TRP A 677 37.75 -19.76 -25.15
C TRP A 677 38.81 -20.63 -24.46
N GLU A 678 40.03 -20.11 -24.33
CA GLU A 678 41.14 -20.71 -23.58
C GLU A 678 41.30 -19.99 -22.23
N GLN A 679 41.34 -20.70 -21.10
CA GLN A 679 41.64 -20.07 -19.80
C GLN A 679 43.15 -19.81 -19.67
N VAL A 680 43.53 -18.59 -19.33
CA VAL A 680 44.93 -18.16 -19.19
C VAL A 680 45.20 -17.68 -17.75
N PRO A 681 46.35 -18.04 -17.13
CA PRO A 681 46.82 -17.39 -15.91
C PRO A 681 47.13 -15.91 -16.18
N LEU A 682 46.97 -15.03 -15.20
CA LEU A 682 47.35 -13.61 -15.33
C LEU A 682 48.86 -13.48 -15.62
N ASP A 683 49.65 -14.32 -14.95
CA ASP A 683 51.10 -14.44 -15.00
C ASP A 683 51.64 -14.72 -16.43
N SER A 684 50.84 -15.34 -17.31
CA SER A 684 51.25 -15.65 -18.69
C SER A 684 50.97 -14.53 -19.69
N LEU A 685 50.34 -13.42 -19.25
CA LEU A 685 50.00 -12.28 -20.11
C LEU A 685 51.10 -11.21 -20.19
N SER A 686 52.16 -11.31 -19.37
CA SER A 686 53.31 -10.40 -19.41
C SER A 686 54.47 -10.97 -20.22
N LEU A 687 54.80 -10.36 -21.36
CA LEU A 687 56.07 -10.60 -22.08
C LEU A 687 57.05 -9.43 -21.88
N GLY A 688 57.76 -9.52 -20.76
CA GLY A 688 59.13 -9.06 -20.48
C GLY A 688 59.69 -7.76 -21.11
N SER A 689 60.26 -6.91 -20.25
CA SER A 689 61.49 -6.19 -20.58
C SER A 689 62.66 -6.78 -19.77
N ASN A 690 63.81 -6.98 -20.41
CA ASN A 690 64.92 -7.78 -19.89
C ASN A 690 65.88 -6.97 -18.99
N ALA A 691 66.45 -7.59 -17.95
CA ALA A 691 67.86 -7.98 -17.96
C ALA A 691 68.37 -8.75 -16.71
N SER A 692 69.24 -9.73 -17.00
CA SER A 692 70.43 -10.21 -16.27
C SER A 692 70.39 -11.48 -15.40
N ASP A 693 70.99 -12.53 -16.00
CA ASP A 693 71.90 -13.56 -15.46
C ASP A 693 71.43 -14.83 -14.71
N SER A 694 71.94 -15.94 -15.29
CA SER A 694 72.47 -17.18 -14.66
C SER A 694 71.60 -18.43 -14.46
N THR A 695 71.74 -19.34 -15.45
CA THR A 695 72.07 -20.78 -15.34
C THR A 695 71.04 -21.86 -14.93
N ASP A 696 71.01 -22.89 -15.78
CA ASP A 696 70.81 -24.34 -15.51
C ASP A 696 69.44 -24.86 -15.02
N GLN A 697 68.95 -26.06 -15.39
CA GLN A 697 69.10 -26.90 -16.61
C GLN A 697 67.97 -27.98 -16.60
N ASP A 698 67.57 -28.50 -17.78
CA ASP A 698 66.92 -29.83 -18.00
C ASP A 698 65.53 -30.12 -17.36
N SER A 699 64.69 -31.07 -17.83
CA SER A 699 64.46 -31.69 -19.16
C SER A 699 63.22 -32.61 -19.16
N LEU A 700 62.45 -32.70 -20.27
CA LEU A 700 61.48 -33.79 -20.63
C LEU A 700 60.22 -33.92 -19.72
N GLY A 701 59.06 -34.51 -20.09
CA GLY A 701 58.47 -35.02 -21.35
C GLY A 701 57.06 -35.60 -21.01
N GLN A 702 55.95 -35.20 -21.66
CA GLN A 702 55.33 -35.73 -22.90
C GLN A 702 54.45 -37.02 -22.73
N ASP A 703 53.18 -36.94 -23.19
CA ASP A 703 52.21 -38.01 -23.58
C ASP A 703 51.70 -39.04 -22.51
N SER A 704 50.52 -39.70 -22.64
CA SER A 704 49.25 -39.44 -23.36
C SER A 704 48.12 -40.45 -22.98
N THR A 705 46.89 -40.22 -23.47
CA THR A 705 45.76 -41.18 -23.76
C THR A 705 45.08 -42.02 -22.65
N ASP A 706 43.78 -41.72 -22.46
CA ASP A 706 42.57 -42.59 -22.50
C ASP A 706 42.43 -43.96 -21.79
N ASP A 707 41.40 -44.00 -20.93
CA ASP A 707 40.23 -44.91 -20.90
C ASP A 707 40.39 -46.45 -20.75
N THR A 708 39.94 -47.00 -19.60
CA THR A 708 38.70 -47.83 -19.50
C THR A 708 38.48 -48.45 -18.10
N SER A 709 37.20 -48.60 -17.76
CA SER A 709 36.64 -49.09 -16.48
C SER A 709 37.17 -50.43 -15.92
N LYS A 710 37.20 -50.55 -14.57
CA LYS A 710 36.48 -51.62 -13.83
C LYS A 710 36.42 -51.42 -12.31
N ASP A 711 35.29 -51.80 -11.72
CA ASP A 711 35.09 -51.95 -10.27
C ASP A 711 35.99 -53.03 -9.63
N ILE A 712 36.32 -52.83 -8.35
CA ILE A 712 35.92 -53.73 -7.25
C ILE A 712 36.15 -53.07 -5.88
N SER A 713 35.22 -53.29 -4.96
CA SER A 713 35.08 -52.72 -3.60
C SER A 713 36.27 -52.88 -2.65
N SER A 714 36.48 -51.90 -1.76
CA SER A 714 36.74 -52.13 -0.32
C SER A 714 36.48 -50.85 0.52
N ASN A 715 36.21 -51.02 1.82
CA ASN A 715 35.75 -49.93 2.69
C ASN A 715 36.87 -48.94 3.10
N GLY A 716 36.55 -47.64 3.06
CA GLY A 716 37.29 -46.53 3.71
C GLY A 716 36.32 -45.67 4.54
N PRO A 717 36.79 -44.94 5.57
CA PRO A 717 35.91 -44.44 6.63
C PRO A 717 35.32 -43.04 6.39
N ASN A 718 34.16 -42.81 7.01
CA ASN A 718 33.46 -41.54 7.30
C ASN A 718 34.18 -40.24 6.88
N GLU A 719 33.62 -39.53 5.90
CA GLU A 719 33.80 -38.08 5.82
C GLU A 719 33.11 -37.43 7.03
N ILE A 720 33.89 -36.85 7.94
CA ILE A 720 33.36 -36.17 9.12
C ILE A 720 33.12 -34.71 8.77
N LEU A 721 32.01 -34.47 8.07
CA LEU A 721 31.57 -33.13 7.70
C LEU A 721 31.25 -32.30 8.96
N ILE A 722 31.83 -31.11 9.04
CA ILE A 722 31.39 -30.07 9.98
C ILE A 722 29.94 -29.71 9.61
N GLN A 723 29.03 -29.78 10.57
CA GLN A 723 27.62 -29.45 10.35
C GLN A 723 27.43 -27.93 10.35
N ASP A 724 26.29 -27.46 9.84
CA ASP A 724 25.99 -26.02 9.77
C ASP A 724 26.25 -25.30 11.10
N ILE A 725 27.01 -24.20 11.05
CA ILE A 725 27.35 -23.41 12.23
C ILE A 725 26.11 -22.65 12.69
N ILE A 726 25.45 -23.15 13.74
CA ILE A 726 24.31 -22.48 14.38
C ILE A 726 24.87 -21.46 15.38
N ILE A 727 24.51 -20.19 15.19
CA ILE A 727 24.94 -19.05 16.00
C ILE A 727 23.71 -18.54 16.75
N ASN A 728 23.83 -18.44 18.07
CA ASN A 728 22.78 -18.05 18.99
C ASN A 728 23.12 -16.72 19.68
N GLY A 729 22.08 -15.95 20.04
CA GLY A 729 22.20 -14.64 20.70
C GLY A 729 22.30 -13.42 19.76
N VAL A 730 22.63 -13.61 18.48
CA VAL A 730 22.59 -12.56 17.44
C VAL A 730 21.97 -13.07 16.14
N GLN A 731 21.45 -12.15 15.33
CA GLN A 731 20.81 -12.42 14.04
C GLN A 731 21.31 -11.42 12.99
N PRO A 732 21.50 -11.83 11.71
CA PRO A 732 22.00 -10.95 10.66
C PRO A 732 21.16 -9.66 10.53
N GLY A 733 21.83 -8.52 10.43
CA GLY A 733 21.20 -7.21 10.26
C GLY A 733 20.35 -6.70 11.44
N THR A 734 20.28 -7.43 12.55
CA THR A 734 19.41 -7.08 13.68
C THR A 734 20.07 -6.07 14.63
N LEU A 735 19.26 -5.17 15.20
CA LEU A 735 19.66 -4.15 16.19
C LEU A 735 19.40 -4.64 17.62
N TYR A 736 20.40 -4.48 18.49
CA TYR A 736 20.37 -4.83 19.91
C TYR A 736 20.66 -3.59 20.78
N SER A 737 20.00 -3.48 21.93
CA SER A 737 19.87 -2.22 22.69
C SER A 737 20.93 -1.96 23.79
N ASP A 738 21.68 -2.99 24.22
CA ASP A 738 22.74 -2.88 25.22
C ASP A 738 23.82 -3.97 25.04
N VAL A 739 23.42 -5.23 25.24
CA VAL A 739 24.34 -6.39 25.30
C VAL A 739 23.94 -7.44 24.27
N VAL A 740 24.94 -8.13 23.72
CA VAL A 740 24.75 -9.45 23.12
C VAL A 740 25.67 -10.46 23.82
N ASN A 741 25.20 -11.69 23.95
CA ASN A 741 26.00 -12.82 24.43
C ASN A 741 25.95 -13.90 23.34
N ILE A 742 27.01 -14.00 22.55
CA ILE A 742 27.04 -14.80 21.33
C ILE A 742 27.56 -16.20 21.65
N THR A 743 26.76 -17.21 21.34
CA THR A 743 27.06 -18.63 21.57
C THR A 743 26.91 -19.44 20.29
N VAL A 744 27.44 -20.67 20.27
CA VAL A 744 27.34 -21.62 19.15
C VAL A 744 26.87 -22.96 19.67
N GLU A 745 26.20 -23.75 18.83
CA GLU A 745 25.81 -25.10 19.23
C GLU A 745 27.01 -26.06 19.15
N PRO A 746 27.28 -26.84 20.22
CA PRO A 746 28.48 -27.68 20.28
C PRO A 746 28.35 -28.92 19.40
N GLN A 747 29.31 -29.09 18.48
CA GLN A 747 29.42 -30.26 17.61
C GLN A 747 30.52 -31.22 18.10
N GLN A 748 30.30 -32.53 17.93
CA GLN A 748 31.27 -33.54 18.35
C GLN A 748 32.55 -33.47 17.49
N ASN A 749 33.72 -33.54 18.12
CA ASN A 749 35.04 -33.44 17.48
C ASN A 749 35.34 -32.10 16.77
N VAL A 750 34.54 -31.06 17.02
CA VAL A 750 34.74 -29.71 16.48
C VAL A 750 35.05 -28.74 17.61
N THR A 751 36.00 -27.84 17.36
CA THR A 751 36.33 -26.68 18.20
C THR A 751 35.90 -25.40 17.48
N PHE A 752 35.52 -24.38 18.23
CA PHE A 752 35.06 -23.10 17.66
C PHE A 752 35.90 -21.94 18.18
N THR A 753 36.31 -21.08 17.27
CA THR A 753 36.86 -19.75 17.55
C THR A 753 35.94 -18.70 16.95
N ALA A 754 36.00 -17.46 17.46
CA ALA A 754 35.27 -16.35 16.90
C ALA A 754 36.11 -15.07 16.95
N THR A 755 35.98 -14.23 15.92
CA THR A 755 36.46 -12.84 15.94
C THR A 755 35.28 -11.90 15.75
N LEU A 756 35.37 -10.71 16.34
CA LEU A 756 34.31 -9.71 16.32
C LEU A 756 34.91 -8.33 16.07
N ASN A 757 34.73 -7.80 14.87
CA ASN A 757 35.48 -6.65 14.33
C ASN A 757 37.00 -6.91 14.32
N ASP A 758 37.39 -8.11 13.86
CA ASP A 758 38.75 -8.64 13.77
C ASP A 758 39.52 -8.81 15.11
N ASP A 759 38.97 -8.36 16.24
CA ASP A 759 39.42 -8.71 17.60
C ASP A 759 38.99 -10.14 17.99
N ASP A 760 39.83 -10.88 18.73
CA ASP A 760 39.47 -12.19 19.30
C ASP A 760 38.26 -12.08 20.27
N TYR A 761 37.21 -12.87 20.02
CA TYR A 761 36.00 -12.86 20.83
C TYR A 761 35.74 -14.21 21.52
N VAL A 762 35.56 -14.17 22.84
CA VAL A 762 35.25 -15.35 23.65
C VAL A 762 33.76 -15.66 23.56
N LEU A 763 33.42 -16.75 22.88
CA LEU A 763 32.05 -17.28 22.81
C LEU A 763 31.46 -17.47 24.21
N GLY A 764 30.24 -16.96 24.44
CA GLY A 764 29.58 -16.91 25.74
C GLY A 764 29.94 -15.70 26.63
N SER A 765 30.76 -14.75 26.17
CA SER A 765 31.04 -13.50 26.91
C SER A 765 30.12 -12.35 26.50
N ASP A 766 29.88 -11.40 27.42
CA ASP A 766 29.07 -10.22 27.13
C ASP A 766 29.83 -9.22 26.24
N TYR A 767 29.26 -8.88 25.09
CA TYR A 767 29.79 -7.82 24.22
C TYR A 767 28.93 -6.55 24.30
N ARG A 768 29.61 -5.41 24.47
CA ARG A 768 29.02 -4.07 24.60
C ARG A 768 29.88 -3.02 23.87
N ARG A 769 29.65 -2.83 22.57
CA ARG A 769 30.29 -1.76 21.76
C ARG A 769 29.28 -1.22 20.77
N ASN A 770 28.98 0.08 20.85
CA ASN A 770 28.09 0.75 19.89
C ASN A 770 28.66 0.70 18.46
N GLY A 771 27.81 0.40 17.49
CA GLY A 771 28.11 0.31 16.07
C GLY A 771 27.65 -1.00 15.42
N VAL A 772 27.80 -1.08 14.11
CA VAL A 772 27.77 -2.37 13.39
C VAL A 772 28.95 -3.20 13.88
N SER A 773 28.73 -4.49 14.10
CA SER A 773 29.76 -5.46 14.48
C SER A 773 29.75 -6.67 13.55
N PHE A 774 30.92 -6.99 12.99
CA PHE A 774 31.13 -8.12 12.09
C PHE A 774 31.64 -9.33 12.88
N LEU A 775 30.83 -10.39 12.94
CA LEU A 775 31.16 -11.65 13.59
C LEU A 775 31.64 -12.66 12.55
N ASN A 776 32.82 -13.24 12.76
CA ASN A 776 33.24 -14.46 12.09
C ASN A 776 33.29 -15.59 13.13
N VAL A 777 32.63 -16.71 12.88
CA VAL A 777 32.73 -17.94 13.67
C VAL A 777 33.41 -19.00 12.82
N THR A 778 34.57 -19.49 13.26
CA THR A 778 35.32 -20.55 12.60
C THR A 778 35.20 -21.85 13.39
N ALA A 779 34.58 -22.85 12.78
CA ALA A 779 34.62 -24.24 13.23
C ALA A 779 35.92 -24.90 12.73
N THR A 780 36.55 -25.70 13.58
CA THR A 780 37.76 -26.49 13.26
C THR A 780 37.58 -27.90 13.79
N HIS A 781 37.48 -28.88 12.89
CA HIS A 781 37.41 -30.30 13.25
C HIS A 781 38.80 -30.85 13.63
N ILE A 782 38.87 -31.91 14.43
CA ILE A 782 40.15 -32.53 14.86
C ILE A 782 41.03 -33.07 13.70
N SER A 783 40.52 -33.13 12.47
CA SER A 783 41.33 -33.40 11.26
C SER A 783 42.20 -32.21 10.81
N GLY A 784 41.93 -31.00 11.33
CA GLY A 784 42.51 -29.74 10.84
C GLY A 784 41.69 -29.04 9.75
N GLU A 785 40.52 -29.60 9.39
CA GLU A 785 39.57 -28.97 8.46
C GLU A 785 38.80 -27.83 9.13
N THR A 786 38.55 -26.75 8.40
CA THR A 786 37.92 -25.52 8.92
C THR A 786 36.79 -25.00 8.04
N VAL A 787 35.71 -24.52 8.67
CA VAL A 787 34.59 -23.81 8.02
C VAL A 787 34.35 -22.51 8.79
N THR A 788 34.16 -21.39 8.08
CA THR A 788 33.87 -20.09 8.71
C THR A 788 32.50 -19.57 8.27
N LYS A 789 31.71 -19.07 9.21
CA LYS A 789 30.43 -18.41 8.98
C LYS A 789 30.50 -16.97 9.47
N SER A 790 30.20 -16.04 8.57
CA SER A 790 30.23 -14.60 8.84
C SER A 790 28.81 -14.02 8.90
N LEU A 791 28.58 -13.08 9.82
CA LEU A 791 27.38 -12.25 9.86
C LEU A 791 27.70 -10.88 10.45
N TYR A 792 26.78 -9.92 10.29
CA TYR A 792 26.85 -8.64 10.98
C TYR A 792 25.57 -8.39 11.78
N PHE A 793 25.70 -7.68 12.90
CA PHE A 793 24.58 -7.18 13.71
C PHE A 793 24.95 -5.78 14.22
N THR A 794 23.98 -5.03 14.74
CA THR A 794 24.24 -3.70 15.32
C THR A 794 23.97 -3.73 16.80
N ILE A 795 24.91 -3.26 17.62
CA ILE A 795 24.58 -2.79 18.97
C ILE A 795 24.44 -1.29 18.88
N GLY A 796 23.31 -0.77 19.33
CA GLY A 796 23.10 0.66 19.47
C GLY A 796 22.55 0.93 20.85
N SER A 797 23.21 1.79 21.61
CA SER A 797 22.50 2.61 22.59
C SER A 797 21.28 3.20 21.88
N ALA A 798 20.08 2.98 22.42
CA ALA A 798 18.92 3.74 22.01
C ALA A 798 19.27 5.23 22.07
N HIS A 799 18.95 6.00 21.02
CA HIS A 799 18.98 7.46 21.09
C HIS A 799 18.24 7.88 22.36
N THR A 800 18.93 8.55 23.29
CA THR A 800 18.54 8.72 24.70
C THR A 800 17.03 8.81 24.89
N GLU A 801 16.49 7.71 25.42
CA GLU A 801 15.06 7.40 25.42
C GLU A 801 14.26 8.54 26.05
N GLY A 802 13.47 9.24 25.22
CA GLY A 802 12.64 10.38 25.62
C GLY A 802 12.95 11.73 24.93
N GLN A 803 14.15 11.97 24.38
CA GLN A 803 14.42 13.28 23.75
C GLN A 803 13.90 13.36 22.30
N LYS A 804 12.79 14.09 22.13
CA LYS A 804 12.18 14.42 20.83
C LYS A 804 13.09 15.32 19.99
N ARG A 805 13.05 15.16 18.66
CA ARG A 805 13.84 15.98 17.72
C ARG A 805 13.16 17.31 17.40
N VAL A 806 13.98 18.33 17.16
CA VAL A 806 13.59 19.59 16.52
C VAL A 806 14.45 19.77 15.28
N VAL A 807 13.83 19.69 14.10
CA VAL A 807 14.47 19.86 12.78
C VAL A 807 14.16 21.26 12.26
N GLY A 808 15.17 22.08 11.99
CA GLY A 808 14.98 23.44 11.48
C GLY A 808 15.50 23.59 10.06
N TYR A 809 14.70 24.19 9.16
CA TYR A 809 15.17 24.54 7.81
C TYR A 809 15.90 25.90 7.83
N PHE A 810 17.16 25.89 7.39
CA PHE A 810 17.97 27.09 7.13
C PHE A 810 18.08 27.29 5.62
N ILE A 811 17.53 28.40 5.12
CA ILE A 811 17.52 28.73 3.69
C ILE A 811 18.77 29.52 3.28
N ALA A 812 19.42 29.10 2.18
CA ALA A 812 20.61 29.74 1.62
C ALA A 812 20.39 31.24 1.36
N TRP A 813 19.25 31.62 0.77
CA TRP A 813 18.92 33.02 0.48
C TRP A 813 18.54 33.85 1.72
N GLY A 814 18.50 33.24 2.91
CA GLY A 814 18.30 33.94 4.19
C GLY A 814 19.37 34.99 4.48
N VAL A 815 20.60 34.75 3.99
CA VAL A 815 21.79 35.57 4.26
C VAL A 815 21.84 36.90 3.50
N TYR A 816 20.80 37.20 2.71
CA TYR A 816 20.62 38.43 1.93
C TYR A 816 19.63 39.39 2.61
N ALA A 817 18.50 39.71 1.96
CA ALA A 817 17.55 40.73 2.42
C ALA A 817 16.81 40.35 3.72
N ARG A 818 16.63 39.05 3.98
CA ARG A 818 16.15 38.52 5.28
C ARG A 818 17.14 38.75 6.42
N ASN A 819 18.43 38.93 6.09
CA ASN A 819 19.55 39.11 7.00
C ASN A 819 19.57 38.08 8.16
N PHE A 820 19.36 36.81 7.82
CA PHE A 820 19.40 35.69 8.75
C PHE A 820 20.60 34.80 8.42
N HIS A 821 21.52 34.66 9.36
CA HIS A 821 22.81 33.98 9.20
C HIS A 821 22.93 32.82 10.19
N VAL A 822 23.97 31.99 10.07
CA VAL A 822 24.17 30.82 10.94
C VAL A 822 24.30 31.18 12.43
N ALA A 823 24.69 32.42 12.74
CA ALA A 823 24.74 32.95 14.10
C ALA A 823 23.37 33.28 14.72
N ASP A 824 22.31 33.37 13.90
CA ASP A 824 20.95 33.72 14.31
C ASP A 824 20.06 32.46 14.48
N ILE A 825 20.63 31.26 14.33
CA ILE A 825 19.95 29.98 14.58
C ILE A 825 19.64 29.87 16.09
N PRO A 826 18.37 29.69 16.49
CA PRO A 826 18.01 29.62 17.91
C PRO A 826 18.52 28.35 18.58
N GLU A 827 18.72 28.42 19.91
CA GLU A 827 19.02 27.26 20.73
C GLU A 827 17.92 26.20 20.65
N GLY A 828 18.24 24.93 20.95
CA GLY A 828 17.29 23.82 20.95
C GLY A 828 17.00 23.18 19.59
N VAL A 829 17.49 23.73 18.46
CA VAL A 829 17.57 23.00 17.19
C VAL A 829 18.48 21.77 17.39
N THR A 830 17.98 20.58 17.08
CA THR A 830 18.77 19.33 17.15
C THR A 830 19.34 18.92 15.79
N HIS A 831 18.61 19.21 14.72
CA HIS A 831 18.98 18.89 13.34
C HIS A 831 18.67 20.10 12.47
N LEU A 832 19.56 20.42 11.53
CA LEU A 832 19.42 21.56 10.63
C LEU A 832 19.46 21.08 9.18
N ASN A 833 18.38 21.29 8.44
CA ASN A 833 18.30 21.00 7.02
C ASN A 833 18.65 22.28 6.25
N TYR A 834 19.77 22.27 5.50
CA TYR A 834 20.16 23.41 4.68
C TYR A 834 19.44 23.37 3.33
N ALA A 835 18.64 24.39 3.06
CA ALA A 835 17.75 24.50 1.91
C ALA A 835 18.31 25.49 0.87
N PHE A 836 18.65 25.08 -0.36
CA PHE A 836 18.64 23.73 -0.91
C PHE A 836 19.86 23.51 -1.80
N ALA A 837 20.25 22.25 -1.99
CA ALA A 837 20.99 21.83 -3.16
C ALA A 837 20.03 21.57 -4.34
N ASN A 838 20.53 21.74 -5.56
CA ASN A 838 19.79 21.54 -6.80
C ASN A 838 20.26 20.23 -7.49
N ILE A 839 19.53 19.76 -8.50
CA ILE A 839 19.88 18.58 -9.31
C ILE A 839 20.20 19.03 -10.74
N LYS A 840 21.39 18.68 -11.24
CA LYS A 840 21.81 19.02 -12.61
C LYS A 840 22.60 17.87 -13.23
N ASN A 841 22.31 17.54 -14.48
CA ASN A 841 22.96 16.44 -15.23
C ASN A 841 22.91 15.06 -14.52
N GLY A 842 21.93 14.86 -13.64
CA GLY A 842 21.79 13.65 -12.83
C GLY A 842 22.63 13.61 -11.55
N GLU A 843 23.15 14.75 -11.09
CA GLU A 843 24.01 14.90 -9.92
C GLU A 843 23.51 16.05 -9.03
N ILE A 844 23.80 15.98 -7.73
CA ILE A 844 23.60 17.10 -6.80
C ILE A 844 24.58 18.25 -7.12
N VAL A 845 24.12 19.49 -7.01
CA VAL A 845 24.93 20.70 -7.15
C VAL A 845 24.54 21.77 -6.12
N LEU A 846 25.46 22.72 -5.88
CA LEU A 846 25.21 23.91 -5.05
C LEU A 846 23.96 24.67 -5.52
N GLY A 847 23.23 25.27 -4.58
CA GLY A 847 22.05 26.08 -4.87
C GLY A 847 22.43 27.52 -5.24
N ASP A 848 23.31 28.13 -4.44
CA ASP A 848 23.83 29.48 -4.63
C ASP A 848 25.27 29.51 -4.10
N SER A 849 26.27 29.39 -4.99
CA SER A 849 27.68 29.32 -4.56
C SER A 849 28.13 30.51 -3.73
N TYR A 850 27.49 31.69 -3.86
CA TYR A 850 27.83 32.83 -3.03
C TYR A 850 27.32 32.67 -1.60
N ALA A 851 26.05 32.32 -1.42
CA ALA A 851 25.48 32.08 -0.09
C ALA A 851 26.09 30.83 0.57
N ASP A 852 26.27 29.75 -0.20
CA ASP A 852 26.79 28.46 0.23
C ASP A 852 28.27 28.58 0.62
N MET A 853 29.10 29.21 -0.23
CA MET A 853 30.57 29.16 -0.15
C MET A 853 31.30 30.51 -0.23
N ASP A 854 30.98 31.46 -1.11
CA ASP A 854 31.88 32.61 -1.34
C ASP A 854 31.70 33.77 -0.34
N LYS A 855 30.56 33.85 0.35
CA LYS A 855 30.24 34.92 1.32
C LYS A 855 31.23 34.92 2.49
N MET A 856 31.98 36.01 2.62
CA MET A 856 32.93 36.23 3.71
C MET A 856 32.22 36.62 5.00
N TYR A 857 32.34 35.79 6.04
CA TYR A 857 31.88 36.09 7.40
C TYR A 857 33.02 36.60 8.30
N SER A 858 32.66 37.22 9.43
CA SER A 858 33.64 37.77 10.39
C SER A 858 34.53 36.66 10.96
N GLY A 859 35.85 36.81 10.83
CA GLY A 859 36.81 35.79 11.26
C GLY A 859 36.99 34.62 10.28
N MET A 860 36.39 34.66 9.07
CA MET A 860 36.90 33.89 7.93
C MET A 860 38.12 34.56 7.33
N LYS A 861 39.01 33.76 6.74
CA LYS A 861 40.09 34.20 5.86
C LYS A 861 39.70 34.00 4.40
N TRP A 862 40.37 34.72 3.50
CA TRP A 862 40.22 34.54 2.06
C TRP A 862 40.60 33.11 1.60
N ASP A 863 41.60 32.53 2.25
CA ASP A 863 42.20 31.21 1.98
C ASP A 863 41.60 30.06 2.80
N ASP A 864 40.53 30.28 3.56
CA ASP A 864 39.81 29.18 4.21
C ASP A 864 39.18 28.25 3.13
N PRO A 865 39.30 26.91 3.26
CA PRO A 865 38.92 25.96 2.21
C PRO A 865 37.41 25.81 2.03
N ILE A 866 36.63 26.09 3.07
CA ILE A 866 35.17 26.16 3.04
C ILE A 866 34.79 27.46 3.75
N LYS A 867 34.17 28.37 2.99
CA LYS A 867 33.70 29.69 3.44
C LYS A 867 32.16 29.71 3.36
N GLY A 868 31.53 30.88 3.34
CA GLY A 868 30.08 30.99 3.17
C GLY A 868 29.31 30.36 4.33
N SER A 869 28.05 30.02 4.08
CA SER A 869 27.19 29.43 5.10
C SER A 869 27.66 28.04 5.52
N PHE A 870 28.26 27.26 4.61
CA PHE A 870 28.85 25.96 4.94
C PHE A 870 30.02 26.10 5.93
N GLY A 871 30.90 27.08 5.71
CA GLY A 871 32.04 27.35 6.61
C GLY A 871 31.61 27.84 7.99
N GLU A 872 30.53 28.61 8.10
CA GLU A 872 29.94 28.97 9.40
C GLU A 872 29.21 27.78 10.05
N LEU A 873 28.54 26.89 9.30
CA LEU A 873 27.92 25.68 9.84
C LEU A 873 28.93 24.70 10.45
N ILE A 874 30.11 24.57 9.83
CA ILE A 874 31.23 23.79 10.41
C ILE A 874 31.66 24.39 11.76
N LYS A 875 31.81 25.72 11.86
CA LYS A 875 32.10 26.41 13.13
C LYS A 875 30.95 26.30 14.14
N TYR A 876 29.71 26.26 13.68
CA TYR A 876 28.53 26.07 14.53
C TYR A 876 28.52 24.67 15.15
N LYS A 877 28.72 23.61 14.35
CA LYS A 877 28.85 22.23 14.86
C LYS A 877 30.05 22.05 15.80
N GLN A 878 31.17 22.75 15.57
CA GLN A 878 32.31 22.74 16.50
C GLN A 878 31.97 23.32 17.88
N LYS A 879 31.02 24.27 17.98
CA LYS A 879 30.49 24.79 19.25
C LYS A 879 29.36 23.91 19.81
N ASN A 880 28.53 23.37 18.93
CA ASN A 880 27.31 22.62 19.22
C ASN A 880 27.39 21.18 18.65
N PRO A 881 28.27 20.29 19.16
CA PRO A 881 28.55 18.98 18.55
C PRO A 881 27.38 17.98 18.60
N HIS A 882 26.34 18.30 19.38
CA HIS A 882 25.08 17.58 19.42
C HIS A 882 24.21 17.86 18.18
N VAL A 883 24.35 19.02 17.53
CA VAL A 883 23.57 19.39 16.34
C VAL A 883 24.12 18.69 15.11
N LYS A 884 23.22 18.17 14.27
CA LYS A 884 23.54 17.59 12.96
C LYS A 884 23.05 18.48 11.84
N THR A 885 23.86 18.66 10.81
CA THR A 885 23.52 19.43 9.60
C THR A 885 23.36 18.49 8.44
N LEU A 886 22.19 18.48 7.80
CA LEU A 886 21.91 17.73 6.58
C LEU A 886 21.82 18.73 5.41
N ILE A 887 22.23 18.31 4.21
CA ILE A 887 21.88 19.05 2.99
C ILE A 887 20.49 18.61 2.53
N SER A 888 19.56 19.55 2.36
CA SER A 888 18.26 19.27 1.74
C SER A 888 18.36 19.49 0.23
N VAL A 889 17.92 18.51 -0.55
CA VAL A 889 18.01 18.51 -2.01
C VAL A 889 16.62 18.69 -2.61
N GLY A 890 16.48 19.61 -3.55
CA GLY A 890 15.24 19.84 -4.29
C GLY A 890 14.35 20.92 -3.69
N GLY A 891 13.26 20.51 -3.05
CA GLY A 891 12.13 21.35 -2.71
C GLY A 891 11.35 21.82 -3.95
N TRP A 892 10.30 22.62 -3.72
CA TRP A 892 9.29 23.02 -4.69
C TRP A 892 9.83 23.41 -6.07
N THR A 893 10.87 24.26 -6.10
CA THR A 893 11.41 24.84 -7.34
C THR A 893 12.43 23.97 -8.07
N TRP A 894 13.09 23.03 -7.38
CA TRP A 894 14.19 22.23 -7.95
C TRP A 894 13.92 20.72 -7.99
N SER A 895 12.70 20.31 -7.64
CA SER A 895 12.22 18.93 -7.80
C SER A 895 12.11 18.44 -9.26
N GLN A 896 12.40 19.29 -10.25
CA GLN A 896 12.19 19.00 -11.68
C GLN A 896 12.85 17.71 -12.19
N HIS A 897 14.01 17.34 -11.64
CA HIS A 897 14.84 16.25 -12.17
C HIS A 897 14.79 14.95 -11.35
N PHE A 898 14.05 14.88 -10.24
CA PHE A 898 14.02 13.66 -9.41
C PHE A 898 13.55 12.42 -10.15
N SER A 899 12.46 12.54 -10.94
CA SER A 899 11.96 11.41 -11.75
C SER A 899 13.00 10.91 -12.77
N ASP A 900 13.95 11.75 -13.21
CA ASP A 900 15.05 11.30 -14.10
C ASP A 900 16.18 10.59 -13.33
N VAL A 901 16.51 11.00 -12.10
CA VAL A 901 17.55 10.32 -11.29
C VAL A 901 17.05 9.07 -10.59
N ALA A 902 15.74 8.95 -10.38
CA ALA A 902 15.14 7.75 -9.80
C ALA A 902 15.01 6.59 -10.82
N LEU A 903 14.94 6.92 -12.13
CA LEU A 903 14.42 6.05 -13.19
C LEU A 903 15.17 4.73 -13.39
N THR A 904 16.48 4.79 -13.64
CA THR A 904 17.32 3.62 -13.93
C THR A 904 18.33 3.37 -12.82
N ASN A 905 18.92 2.18 -12.77
CA ASN A 905 19.90 1.88 -11.73
C ASN A 905 21.13 2.78 -11.83
N GLU A 906 21.59 3.03 -13.05
CA GLU A 906 22.73 3.89 -13.36
C GLU A 906 22.46 5.33 -12.93
N SER A 907 21.23 5.83 -13.14
CA SER A 907 20.83 7.16 -12.71
C SER A 907 20.76 7.32 -11.18
N ARG A 908 20.29 6.28 -10.47
CA ARG A 908 20.24 6.25 -9.00
C ARG A 908 21.65 6.20 -8.41
N VAL A 909 22.47 5.23 -8.84
CA VAL A 909 23.86 5.06 -8.41
C VAL A 909 24.66 6.36 -8.62
N LYS A 910 24.49 7.01 -9.78
CA LYS A 910 25.16 8.29 -10.09
C LYS A 910 24.73 9.39 -9.12
N PHE A 911 23.42 9.58 -8.92
CA PHE A 911 22.92 10.63 -8.05
C PHE A 911 23.29 10.40 -6.58
N ALA A 912 23.10 9.18 -6.08
CA ALA A 912 23.49 8.78 -4.73
C ALA A 912 24.98 9.04 -4.48
N LYS A 913 25.86 8.57 -5.38
CA LYS A 913 27.30 8.82 -5.29
C LYS A 913 27.64 10.30 -5.28
N SER A 914 26.95 11.12 -6.07
CA SER A 914 27.13 12.58 -6.04
C SER A 914 26.73 13.17 -4.68
N CYS A 915 25.68 12.67 -4.03
CA CYS A 915 25.27 13.07 -2.68
C CYS A 915 26.33 12.68 -1.63
N ILE A 916 26.89 11.47 -1.72
CA ILE A 916 27.99 11.01 -0.85
C ILE A 916 29.22 11.92 -0.97
N GLU A 917 29.67 12.22 -2.19
CA GLU A 917 30.80 13.13 -2.40
C GLU A 917 30.48 14.57 -1.98
N PHE A 918 29.24 15.03 -2.12
CA PHE A 918 28.81 16.36 -1.66
C PHE A 918 28.88 16.49 -0.14
N ILE A 919 28.33 15.53 0.62
CA ILE A 919 28.36 15.59 2.10
C ILE A 919 29.78 15.42 2.64
N LYS A 920 30.63 14.61 2.00
CA LYS A 920 32.07 14.50 2.33
C LYS A 920 32.81 15.81 2.08
N THR A 921 32.57 16.46 0.93
CA THR A 921 33.25 17.70 0.53
C THR A 921 32.87 18.86 1.45
N TRP A 922 31.58 19.01 1.77
CA TRP A 922 31.05 20.14 2.55
C TRP A 922 30.81 19.84 4.04
N GLN A 923 31.19 18.65 4.50
CA GLN A 923 31.15 18.20 5.90
C GLN A 923 29.74 18.18 6.53
N PHE A 924 28.73 17.78 5.74
CA PHE A 924 27.38 17.48 6.25
C PHE A 924 27.32 16.09 6.90
N ASP A 925 26.41 15.92 7.86
CA ASP A 925 26.19 14.66 8.59
C ASP A 925 25.11 13.78 7.93
N GLY A 926 24.61 14.15 6.76
CA GLY A 926 23.55 13.41 6.07
C GLY A 926 22.87 14.20 4.95
N VAL A 927 21.83 13.57 4.39
CA VAL A 927 21.05 14.06 3.24
C VAL A 927 19.56 14.05 3.59
N ASP A 928 18.86 15.11 3.21
CA ASP A 928 17.39 15.20 3.21
C ASP A 928 16.93 15.31 1.75
N ILE A 929 15.98 14.46 1.35
CA ILE A 929 15.43 14.45 -0.02
C ILE A 929 14.02 15.01 -0.01
N ASP A 930 13.86 16.20 -0.58
CA ASP A 930 12.59 16.92 -0.67
C ASP A 930 12.10 16.92 -2.13
N TRP A 931 11.44 15.82 -2.54
CA TRP A 931 10.84 15.69 -3.87
C TRP A 931 9.37 16.09 -3.82
N GLU A 932 9.07 17.19 -4.51
CA GLU A 932 7.72 17.74 -4.66
C GLU A 932 7.13 17.57 -6.08
N TYR A 933 6.38 16.50 -6.40
CA TYR A 933 6.18 15.24 -5.66
C TYR A 933 6.28 14.03 -6.62
N PRO A 934 6.61 12.82 -6.12
CA PRO A 934 6.53 11.59 -6.90
C PRO A 934 5.15 11.37 -7.56
N VAL A 935 5.16 10.87 -8.79
CA VAL A 935 3.99 10.48 -9.62
C VAL A 935 3.09 11.62 -10.08
N LYS A 936 2.79 12.64 -9.25
CA LYS A 936 1.96 13.81 -9.63
C LYS A 936 2.04 14.97 -8.65
N GLY A 937 1.89 16.19 -9.17
CA GLY A 937 1.85 17.43 -8.39
C GLY A 937 3.17 18.22 -8.49
N GLY A 938 3.38 19.15 -7.55
CA GLY A 938 4.48 20.10 -7.62
C GLY A 938 4.27 21.17 -8.70
N LEU A 939 5.36 21.73 -9.22
CA LEU A 939 5.33 22.63 -10.37
C LEU A 939 5.01 21.89 -11.67
N GLY A 940 4.29 22.53 -12.59
CA GLY A 940 4.06 22.02 -13.94
C GLY A 940 5.32 21.89 -14.82
N THR A 941 6.48 22.36 -14.35
CA THR A 941 7.80 22.09 -14.93
C THR A 941 8.39 20.75 -14.49
N ASN A 942 7.87 20.13 -13.44
CA ASN A 942 8.45 18.94 -12.84
C ASN A 942 8.13 17.70 -13.67
N LYS A 943 9.16 16.87 -13.92
CA LYS A 943 8.95 15.57 -14.56
C LYS A 943 8.41 14.58 -13.53
N TYR A 944 7.41 13.83 -13.95
CA TYR A 944 6.81 12.74 -13.17
C TYR A 944 6.53 11.54 -14.07
N ARG A 945 6.49 10.36 -13.47
CA ARG A 945 6.24 9.05 -14.10
C ARG A 945 5.40 8.19 -13.15
N LEU A 946 4.61 7.24 -13.65
CA LEU A 946 3.78 6.40 -12.78
C LEU A 946 4.63 5.47 -11.90
N GLU A 947 5.80 5.12 -12.40
CA GLU A 947 6.84 4.31 -11.77
C GLU A 947 7.61 5.05 -10.67
N ASP A 948 7.42 6.36 -10.51
CA ASP A 948 8.11 7.17 -9.47
C ASP A 948 7.88 6.61 -8.06
N LYS A 949 6.73 5.97 -7.79
CA LYS A 949 6.43 5.33 -6.50
C LYS A 949 7.48 4.28 -6.10
N GLN A 950 7.79 3.37 -7.03
CA GLN A 950 8.80 2.33 -6.82
C GLN A 950 10.21 2.91 -7.00
N ASN A 951 10.42 3.74 -8.02
CA ASN A 951 11.72 4.31 -8.34
C ASN A 951 12.26 5.24 -7.24
N TYR A 952 11.40 6.02 -6.56
CA TYR A 952 11.80 6.82 -5.40
C TYR A 952 12.24 5.93 -4.24
N THR A 953 11.53 4.83 -3.97
CA THR A 953 11.92 3.86 -2.93
C THR A 953 13.28 3.24 -3.23
N LEU A 954 13.55 2.89 -4.50
CA LEU A 954 14.86 2.40 -4.95
C LEU A 954 15.96 3.48 -4.87
N LEU A 955 15.63 4.75 -5.13
CA LEU A 955 16.56 5.87 -5.01
C LEU A 955 16.96 6.10 -3.55
N MET A 956 16.00 6.07 -2.62
CA MET A 956 16.28 6.20 -1.19
C MET A 956 17.09 5.01 -0.65
N GLN A 957 16.82 3.79 -1.13
CA GLN A 957 17.60 2.59 -0.78
C GLN A 957 19.07 2.74 -1.22
N GLU A 958 19.31 3.10 -2.49
CA GLU A 958 20.66 3.32 -3.04
C GLU A 958 21.44 4.40 -2.25
N ILE A 959 20.77 5.50 -1.86
CA ILE A 959 21.40 6.53 -1.02
C ILE A 959 21.72 5.97 0.38
N ARG A 960 20.81 5.21 0.99
CA ARG A 960 21.04 4.58 2.30
C ARG A 960 22.23 3.63 2.26
N ASP A 961 22.34 2.78 1.24
CA ASP A 961 23.38 1.76 1.18
C ASP A 961 24.78 2.40 1.07
N GLN A 962 24.95 3.42 0.22
CA GLN A 962 26.22 4.15 0.16
C GLN A 962 26.50 5.00 1.43
N LEU A 963 25.47 5.48 2.14
CA LEU A 963 25.64 6.12 3.45
C LEU A 963 26.06 5.11 4.55
N ASN A 964 25.58 3.87 4.46
CA ASN A 964 26.00 2.78 5.36
C ASN A 964 27.47 2.39 5.10
N GLU A 965 27.89 2.29 3.83
CA GLU A 965 29.29 2.10 3.46
C GLU A 965 30.18 3.22 4.00
N LEU A 966 29.80 4.50 3.80
CA LEU A 966 30.53 5.64 4.35
C LEU A 966 30.59 5.60 5.89
N SER A 967 29.50 5.18 6.54
CA SER A 967 29.44 5.04 8.00
C SER A 967 30.39 3.97 8.51
N ALA A 968 30.50 2.84 7.81
CA ALA A 968 31.43 1.76 8.13
C ALA A 968 32.90 2.17 7.92
N ILE A 969 33.20 2.94 6.86
CA ILE A 969 34.55 3.44 6.55
C ILE A 969 35.04 4.49 7.55
N THR A 970 34.16 5.37 8.04
CA THR A 970 34.52 6.53 8.88
C THR A 970 34.28 6.33 10.37
N GLY A 971 33.41 5.38 10.75
CA GLY A 971 32.90 5.26 12.12
C GLY A 971 31.89 6.36 12.52
N GLN A 972 31.48 7.24 11.59
CA GLN A 972 30.48 8.28 11.81
C GLN A 972 29.11 7.82 11.31
N THR A 973 28.06 7.98 12.11
CA THR A 973 26.67 7.80 11.65
C THR A 973 26.29 8.93 10.68
N TYR A 974 25.84 8.58 9.48
CA TYR A 974 25.22 9.52 8.54
C TYR A 974 23.71 9.30 8.39
N TYR A 975 22.97 10.41 8.32
CA TYR A 975 21.52 10.42 8.28
C TYR A 975 20.97 10.45 6.85
N LEU A 976 19.88 9.73 6.60
CA LEU A 976 19.04 9.88 5.41
C LEU A 976 17.61 10.20 5.85
N THR A 977 17.08 11.30 5.34
CA THR A 977 15.75 11.80 5.70
C THR A 977 15.01 12.25 4.44
N MET A 978 13.72 12.52 4.56
CA MET A 978 12.90 13.03 3.48
C MET A 978 11.86 14.03 3.99
N ALA A 979 11.62 15.08 3.22
CA ALA A 979 10.42 15.90 3.32
C ALA A 979 9.35 15.39 2.35
N THR A 980 8.07 15.52 2.72
CA THR A 980 6.99 14.92 1.95
C THR A 980 5.62 15.57 2.24
N ALA A 981 4.75 15.54 1.23
CA ALA A 981 3.40 16.11 1.31
C ALA A 981 2.52 15.44 2.37
N ALA A 982 1.89 16.25 3.20
CA ALA A 982 0.84 15.82 4.13
C ALA A 982 -0.47 15.39 3.44
N GLY A 983 -0.71 15.81 2.20
CA GLY A 983 -1.93 15.49 1.45
C GLY A 983 -2.07 14.01 1.09
N ARG A 984 -3.22 13.41 1.45
CA ARG A 984 -3.53 12.00 1.12
C ARG A 984 -3.36 11.69 -0.36
N ASP A 985 -3.77 12.60 -1.23
CA ASP A 985 -3.68 12.43 -2.68
C ASP A 985 -2.23 12.32 -3.21
N LYS A 986 -1.23 12.79 -2.46
CA LYS A 986 0.21 12.62 -2.76
C LYS A 986 0.80 11.44 -2.00
N ALA A 987 0.49 11.30 -0.70
CA ALA A 987 1.05 10.27 0.16
C ALA A 987 0.74 8.83 -0.33
N VAL A 988 -0.39 8.60 -1.01
CA VAL A 988 -0.68 7.30 -1.66
C VAL A 988 0.30 6.94 -2.80
N ASN A 989 1.04 7.91 -3.34
CA ASN A 989 2.07 7.68 -4.35
C ASN A 989 3.39 7.14 -3.76
N LEU A 990 3.45 6.86 -2.45
CA LEU A 990 4.66 6.43 -1.75
C LEU A 990 4.50 5.00 -1.21
N ASP A 991 5.59 4.23 -1.17
CA ASP A 991 5.66 2.98 -0.40
C ASP A 991 6.07 3.29 1.04
N LEU A 992 5.21 3.99 1.80
CA LEU A 992 5.54 4.56 3.12
C LEU A 992 6.18 3.55 4.08
N GLY A 993 5.67 2.32 4.16
CA GLY A 993 6.23 1.28 5.04
C GLY A 993 7.60 0.75 4.60
N LYS A 994 7.98 0.87 3.32
CA LYS A 994 9.35 0.57 2.85
C LYS A 994 10.28 1.75 3.16
N LEU A 995 9.84 2.95 2.80
CA LEU A 995 10.59 4.20 3.05
C LEU A 995 10.91 4.37 4.55
N ALA A 996 9.96 4.05 5.43
CA ALA A 996 10.14 4.07 6.89
C ALA A 996 11.25 3.14 7.42
N ASN A 997 11.60 2.08 6.69
CA ASN A 997 12.73 1.20 7.05
C ASN A 997 14.07 1.74 6.51
N ILE A 998 14.04 2.57 5.46
CA ILE A 998 15.22 3.13 4.78
C ILE A 998 15.69 4.44 5.43
N VAL A 999 14.77 5.35 5.74
CA VAL A 999 15.09 6.67 6.30
C VAL A 999 15.17 6.64 7.83
N ASP A 1000 15.92 7.57 8.43
CA ASP A 1000 15.97 7.76 9.88
C ASP A 1000 14.64 8.34 10.40
N TRP A 1001 14.07 9.32 9.67
CA TRP A 1001 12.75 9.89 9.89
C TRP A 1001 12.18 10.55 8.63
N ILE A 1002 10.87 10.80 8.65
CA ILE A 1002 10.09 11.48 7.63
C ILE A 1002 9.59 12.82 8.18
N ASN A 1003 9.94 13.92 7.52
CA ASN A 1003 9.45 15.26 7.80
C ASN A 1003 8.14 15.49 7.02
N VAL A 1004 6.98 15.35 7.68
CA VAL A 1004 5.68 15.50 7.02
C VAL A 1004 5.30 16.99 6.96
N MET A 1005 5.17 17.54 5.76
CA MET A 1005 4.90 18.96 5.52
C MET A 1005 3.43 19.29 5.79
N THR A 1006 3.05 19.35 7.07
CA THR A 1006 1.67 19.60 7.55
C THR A 1006 1.29 21.09 7.54
N TYR A 1007 1.53 21.73 6.39
CA TYR A 1007 1.24 23.12 6.05
C TYR A 1007 1.04 23.23 4.52
N ASP A 1008 0.78 24.43 3.99
CA ASP A 1008 0.45 24.67 2.58
C ASP A 1008 -0.78 23.88 2.08
N PHE A 1009 -1.66 23.52 3.00
CA PHE A 1009 -2.94 22.88 2.69
C PHE A 1009 -3.86 23.79 1.86
N HIS A 1010 -3.88 25.09 2.17
CA HIS A 1010 -4.77 26.06 1.52
C HIS A 1010 -4.13 27.43 1.29
N GLY A 1011 -4.55 28.11 0.22
CA GLY A 1011 -3.94 29.35 -0.26
C GLY A 1011 -4.65 29.99 -1.45
N ALA A 1012 -3.93 30.82 -2.21
CA ALA A 1012 -4.51 31.60 -3.31
C ALA A 1012 -4.90 30.78 -4.56
N TRP A 1013 -4.50 29.50 -4.61
CA TRP A 1013 -4.91 28.52 -5.61
C TRP A 1013 -6.37 28.07 -5.42
N ASP A 1014 -6.87 28.08 -4.19
CA ASP A 1014 -8.21 27.59 -3.85
C ASP A 1014 -9.34 28.46 -4.41
N SER A 1015 -10.54 27.88 -4.49
CA SER A 1015 -11.77 28.59 -4.83
C SER A 1015 -12.31 29.47 -3.69
N HIS A 1016 -11.89 29.22 -2.45
CA HIS A 1016 -12.33 29.87 -1.22
C HIS A 1016 -11.15 30.17 -0.29
N THR A 1017 -11.32 31.13 0.62
CA THR A 1017 -10.43 31.38 1.76
C THR A 1017 -10.47 30.21 2.75
N ASN A 1018 -9.33 29.62 3.06
CA ASN A 1018 -9.24 28.43 3.93
C ASN A 1018 -7.88 28.38 4.66
N HIS A 1019 -7.71 27.47 5.62
CA HIS A 1019 -6.60 27.48 6.56
C HIS A 1019 -5.31 26.81 6.04
N ASN A 1020 -4.18 27.50 6.18
CA ASN A 1020 -2.86 27.01 5.75
C ASN A 1020 -2.44 25.68 6.41
N ALA A 1021 -2.80 25.50 7.68
CA ALA A 1021 -2.30 24.44 8.54
C ALA A 1021 -3.27 24.07 9.70
N PRO A 1022 -4.58 23.85 9.51
CA PRO A 1022 -5.49 23.56 10.62
C PRO A 1022 -5.13 22.21 11.27
N LEU A 1023 -5.11 22.17 12.60
CA LEU A 1023 -4.79 20.96 13.36
C LEU A 1023 -5.83 19.86 13.12
N TYR A 1024 -7.11 20.19 13.17
CA TYR A 1024 -8.24 19.27 12.96
C TYR A 1024 -9.18 19.79 11.85
N PRO A 1025 -10.05 18.92 11.29
CA PRO A 1025 -11.08 19.35 10.34
C PRO A 1025 -12.09 20.36 10.92
N ASN A 1026 -12.45 21.35 10.13
CA ASN A 1026 -13.59 22.23 10.40
C ASN A 1026 -14.79 21.79 9.54
N PRO A 1027 -15.94 21.41 10.13
CA PRO A 1027 -17.11 20.90 9.40
C PRO A 1027 -17.84 21.96 8.55
N ASN A 1028 -17.34 23.20 8.51
CA ASN A 1028 -17.81 24.27 7.62
C ASN A 1028 -16.82 24.54 6.47
N SER A 1029 -15.70 23.82 6.40
CA SER A 1029 -14.70 23.99 5.36
C SER A 1029 -15.22 23.52 3.99
N PRO A 1030 -15.03 24.28 2.90
CA PRO A 1030 -15.43 23.87 1.56
C PRO A 1030 -14.56 22.71 1.01
N SER A 1031 -13.39 22.44 1.60
CA SER A 1031 -12.51 21.30 1.24
C SER A 1031 -12.82 20.00 2.00
N SER A 1032 -13.93 19.94 2.76
CA SER A 1032 -14.31 18.75 3.56
C SER A 1032 -14.73 17.51 2.74
N PHE A 1033 -14.41 17.44 1.45
CA PHE A 1033 -14.97 16.50 0.47
C PHE A 1033 -13.89 16.00 -0.52
N GLY A 1034 -14.05 14.79 -1.08
CA GLY A 1034 -13.21 14.26 -2.15
C GLY A 1034 -11.83 13.78 -1.71
N LEU A 1035 -10.82 13.91 -2.60
CA LEU A 1035 -9.41 13.61 -2.33
C LEU A 1035 -8.68 14.74 -1.58
N GLU A 1036 -9.33 15.89 -1.41
CA GLU A 1036 -8.86 17.02 -0.60
C GLU A 1036 -9.15 16.80 0.90
N TYR A 1037 -9.99 15.80 1.22
CA TYR A 1037 -10.17 15.26 2.56
C TYR A 1037 -8.86 14.65 3.07
N GLY A 1038 -8.33 15.17 4.18
CA GLY A 1038 -7.01 14.86 4.71
C GLY A 1038 -6.02 16.04 4.70
N TYR A 1039 -6.39 17.20 4.17
CA TYR A 1039 -5.59 18.44 4.27
C TYR A 1039 -5.71 19.12 5.65
N THR A 1040 -5.42 18.35 6.71
CA THR A 1040 -5.34 18.78 8.11
C THR A 1040 -4.14 18.11 8.78
N VAL A 1041 -3.56 18.72 9.83
CA VAL A 1041 -2.39 18.15 10.50
C VAL A 1041 -2.71 16.78 11.11
N SER A 1042 -3.89 16.63 11.73
CA SER A 1042 -4.27 15.37 12.37
C SER A 1042 -4.45 14.24 11.37
N GLU A 1043 -5.17 14.47 10.27
CA GLU A 1043 -5.46 13.43 9.27
C GLU A 1043 -4.22 13.05 8.47
N ALA A 1044 -3.32 14.01 8.21
CA ALA A 1044 -2.02 13.73 7.62
C ALA A 1044 -1.16 12.85 8.53
N ILE A 1045 -1.01 13.19 9.81
CA ILE A 1045 -0.23 12.38 10.77
C ILE A 1045 -0.87 11.00 10.96
N GLU A 1046 -2.21 10.90 11.07
CA GLU A 1046 -2.92 9.63 11.18
C GLU A 1046 -2.86 8.78 9.90
N LEU A 1047 -2.61 9.38 8.72
CA LEU A 1047 -2.31 8.63 7.50
C LEU A 1047 -0.91 8.02 7.54
N TYR A 1048 0.11 8.76 7.99
CA TYR A 1048 1.47 8.23 8.07
C TYR A 1048 1.60 7.16 9.17
N LEU A 1049 0.91 7.30 10.30
CA LEU A 1049 0.87 6.31 11.39
C LEU A 1049 0.33 4.92 10.96
N GLN A 1050 -0.38 4.81 9.82
CA GLN A 1050 -0.83 3.53 9.27
C GLN A 1050 0.30 2.66 8.68
N SER A 1051 1.51 3.21 8.51
CA SER A 1051 2.65 2.48 7.92
C SER A 1051 4.03 2.94 8.38
N VAL A 1052 4.12 4.01 9.17
CA VAL A 1052 5.38 4.60 9.66
C VAL A 1052 5.37 4.61 11.19
N PRO A 1053 6.40 4.05 11.86
CA PRO A 1053 6.52 4.13 13.32
C PRO A 1053 6.50 5.58 13.81
N ALA A 1054 5.75 5.87 14.88
CA ALA A 1054 5.55 7.22 15.39
C ALA A 1054 6.88 7.97 15.64
N ASN A 1055 7.86 7.30 16.25
CA ASN A 1055 9.20 7.83 16.55
C ASN A 1055 10.05 8.19 15.29
N LYS A 1056 9.58 7.83 14.08
CA LYS A 1056 10.14 8.23 12.78
C LYS A 1056 9.32 9.29 12.05
N ILE A 1057 8.18 9.74 12.57
CA ILE A 1057 7.39 10.82 11.99
C ILE A 1057 7.76 12.14 12.68
N HIS A 1058 8.01 13.20 11.91
CA HIS A 1058 8.05 14.59 12.41
C HIS A 1058 6.90 15.41 11.83
N LEU A 1059 6.24 16.18 12.71
CA LEU A 1059 5.14 17.09 12.35
C LEU A 1059 5.70 18.44 11.89
N GLY A 1060 5.33 18.88 10.68
CA GLY A 1060 5.78 20.13 10.07
C GLY A 1060 5.04 21.37 10.57
N LEU A 1061 5.80 22.38 10.98
CA LEU A 1061 5.34 23.64 11.55
C LEU A 1061 5.77 24.81 10.64
N GLY A 1062 4.80 25.49 10.05
CA GLY A 1062 5.03 26.67 9.21
C GLY A 1062 5.17 27.94 10.06
N PHE A 1063 6.31 28.62 10.01
CA PHE A 1063 6.55 29.91 10.68
C PHE A 1063 6.06 31.11 9.84
N TYR A 1064 4.99 30.91 9.06
CA TYR A 1064 4.46 31.88 8.10
C TYR A 1064 2.93 31.76 7.97
N GLY A 1065 2.34 32.69 7.24
CA GLY A 1065 0.94 32.65 6.85
C GLY A 1065 0.72 32.81 5.35
N ARG A 1066 -0.21 32.01 4.79
CA ARG A 1066 -0.73 32.20 3.45
C ARG A 1066 -1.77 33.33 3.46
N SER A 1067 -1.64 34.26 2.52
CA SER A 1067 -2.43 35.48 2.45
C SER A 1067 -3.11 35.63 1.08
N THR A 1068 -4.40 35.95 1.10
CA THR A 1068 -5.25 36.03 -0.10
C THR A 1068 -6.09 37.31 -0.10
N LYS A 1069 -6.56 37.74 -1.28
CA LYS A 1069 -7.36 38.96 -1.47
C LYS A 1069 -8.54 38.73 -2.42
N GLY A 1070 -9.55 39.59 -2.31
CA GLY A 1070 -10.70 39.60 -3.23
C GLY A 1070 -11.70 38.48 -2.97
N PHE A 1071 -11.85 38.07 -1.71
CA PHE A 1071 -12.98 37.21 -1.31
C PHE A 1071 -14.28 38.02 -1.23
N ASN A 1072 -15.42 37.35 -1.38
CA ASN A 1072 -16.73 37.98 -1.24
C ASN A 1072 -17.19 37.96 0.23
N ASN A 1073 -17.16 39.11 0.92
CA ASN A 1073 -17.64 39.22 2.31
C ASN A 1073 -19.18 39.27 2.44
N GLY A 1074 -19.92 38.93 1.38
CA GLY A 1074 -21.38 38.86 1.37
C GLY A 1074 -21.95 37.74 2.26
N VAL A 1075 -23.22 37.91 2.66
CA VAL A 1075 -23.91 37.02 3.60
C VAL A 1075 -24.31 35.69 2.93
N SER A 1076 -23.34 34.81 2.71
CA SER A 1076 -23.61 33.39 2.45
C SER A 1076 -24.31 32.77 3.67
N LYS A 1077 -25.43 32.09 3.43
CA LYS A 1077 -26.22 31.42 4.48
C LYS A 1077 -25.54 30.17 5.09
N HIS A 1078 -24.40 29.74 4.54
CA HIS A 1078 -23.73 28.48 4.90
C HIS A 1078 -22.39 28.66 5.62
N TYR A 1079 -21.82 29.87 5.69
CA TYR A 1079 -20.46 30.09 6.20
C TYR A 1079 -20.42 31.13 7.33
N SER A 1080 -20.43 30.63 8.57
CA SER A 1080 -20.33 31.39 9.81
C SER A 1080 -18.88 31.83 10.10
N GLY A 1081 -18.66 33.15 10.11
CA GLY A 1081 -17.33 33.77 10.28
C GLY A 1081 -17.16 34.95 9.33
N GLU A 1082 -16.37 35.95 9.72
CA GLU A 1082 -15.91 36.99 8.79
C GLU A 1082 -14.69 36.49 8.02
N GLY A 1083 -14.59 36.77 6.72
CA GLY A 1083 -13.42 36.44 5.90
C GLY A 1083 -13.07 34.95 5.67
N LEU A 1084 -13.45 34.02 6.55
CA LEU A 1084 -13.21 32.58 6.44
C LEU A 1084 -14.29 31.88 5.59
N PHE A 1085 -13.88 30.86 4.82
CA PHE A 1085 -14.70 30.07 3.89
C PHE A 1085 -15.50 30.91 2.89
N LYS A 1086 -14.99 32.11 2.56
CA LYS A 1086 -15.58 33.01 1.56
C LYS A 1086 -15.04 32.69 0.17
N PRO A 1087 -15.89 32.57 -0.87
CA PRO A 1087 -15.45 32.36 -2.25
C PRO A 1087 -14.74 33.60 -2.80
N PHE A 1088 -13.76 33.42 -3.68
CA PHE A 1088 -13.13 34.53 -4.39
C PHE A 1088 -14.06 35.13 -5.46
N THR A 1089 -14.07 36.46 -5.60
CA THR A 1089 -14.96 37.17 -6.56
C THR A 1089 -14.54 37.02 -8.02
N ALA A 1090 -13.35 36.47 -8.29
CA ALA A 1090 -12.78 36.32 -9.63
C ALA A 1090 -12.49 34.85 -9.96
N SER A 1091 -12.98 34.40 -11.12
CA SER A 1091 -12.59 33.15 -11.77
C SER A 1091 -11.28 33.34 -12.54
N GLY A 1092 -10.20 32.69 -12.12
CA GLY A 1092 -8.88 32.81 -12.75
C GLY A 1092 -7.75 32.39 -11.80
N GLN A 1093 -6.53 32.29 -12.35
CA GLN A 1093 -5.36 31.77 -11.65
C GLN A 1093 -4.78 32.67 -10.55
N ASN A 1094 -3.96 32.04 -9.72
CA ASN A 1094 -3.41 32.44 -8.42
C ASN A 1094 -3.07 33.94 -8.28
N ASN A 1095 -2.34 34.52 -9.24
CA ASN A 1095 -1.67 35.82 -9.10
C ASN A 1095 -2.63 36.97 -8.74
N ASN A 1096 -3.88 36.93 -9.22
CA ASN A 1096 -4.89 37.93 -8.90
C ASN A 1096 -5.51 37.77 -7.48
N ARG A 1097 -5.37 36.59 -6.87
CA ARG A 1097 -5.85 36.26 -5.51
C ARG A 1097 -4.77 36.40 -4.43
N LEU A 1098 -3.49 36.52 -4.78
CA LEU A 1098 -2.40 36.69 -3.81
C LEU A 1098 -2.58 37.97 -2.99
N GLY A 1099 -2.57 37.88 -1.66
CA GLY A 1099 -2.62 39.03 -0.77
C GLY A 1099 -1.26 39.71 -0.58
N PRO A 1100 -1.05 40.49 0.50
CA PRO A 1100 0.27 40.98 0.89
C PRO A 1100 1.27 39.84 1.17
N GLY A 1101 2.55 40.15 1.14
CA GLY A 1101 3.62 39.23 1.53
C GLY A 1101 4.84 39.99 2.01
N SER A 1102 5.60 39.38 2.92
CA SER A 1102 6.84 39.96 3.47
C SER A 1102 7.96 39.93 2.43
N TRP A 1103 7.89 38.94 1.54
CA TRP A 1103 8.80 38.71 0.43
C TRP A 1103 8.01 38.40 -0.85
N VAL A 1104 8.68 38.55 -1.99
CA VAL A 1104 8.21 38.00 -3.26
C VAL A 1104 8.56 36.50 -3.29
N ASP A 1105 7.62 35.66 -3.71
CA ASP A 1105 7.80 34.21 -3.81
C ASP A 1105 8.37 33.78 -5.18
N TRP A 1106 8.58 32.46 -5.35
CA TRP A 1106 9.12 31.89 -6.58
C TRP A 1106 8.29 32.19 -7.85
N SER A 1107 7.01 32.53 -7.71
CA SER A 1107 6.11 32.85 -8.82
C SER A 1107 6.21 34.31 -9.27
N GLY A 1108 7.04 35.12 -8.61
CA GLY A 1108 7.06 36.58 -8.74
C GLY A 1108 5.88 37.26 -8.02
N GLY A 1109 5.19 36.53 -7.14
CA GLY A 1109 3.99 36.96 -6.43
C GLY A 1109 4.26 37.38 -4.98
N LEU A 1110 3.25 37.99 -4.35
CA LEU A 1110 3.16 38.12 -2.89
C LEU A 1110 2.27 37.00 -2.32
N GLY A 1111 1.80 37.08 -1.08
CA GLY A 1111 0.84 36.10 -0.53
C GLY A 1111 1.43 35.07 0.45
N SER A 1112 2.70 35.21 0.82
CA SER A 1112 3.28 34.57 2.02
C SER A 1112 3.84 35.65 2.96
N LEU A 1113 3.46 35.60 4.23
CA LEU A 1113 3.85 36.55 5.28
C LEU A 1113 4.63 35.81 6.37
N ASP A 1114 5.83 36.29 6.70
CA ASP A 1114 6.63 35.76 7.82
C ASP A 1114 5.88 35.96 9.14
N TYR A 1115 5.97 35.01 10.09
CA TYR A 1115 5.29 35.15 11.40
C TYR A 1115 5.65 36.47 12.10
N LYS A 1116 6.93 36.87 12.08
CA LYS A 1116 7.40 38.16 12.62
C LYS A 1116 6.68 39.37 12.02
N ASP A 1117 6.44 39.38 10.71
CA ASP A 1117 5.73 40.47 10.03
C ASP A 1117 4.24 40.46 10.43
N ILE A 1118 3.62 39.28 10.52
CA ILE A 1118 2.23 39.14 11.00
C ILE A 1118 2.09 39.71 12.43
N LYS A 1119 2.98 39.32 13.35
CA LYS A 1119 3.09 39.82 14.74
C LYS A 1119 3.25 41.34 14.77
N ASP A 1120 4.18 41.89 14.00
CA ASP A 1120 4.56 43.31 14.07
C ASP A 1120 3.60 44.25 13.32
N ASN A 1121 3.04 43.84 12.19
CA ASN A 1121 2.30 44.73 11.29
C ASN A 1121 0.81 44.38 11.06
N TYR A 1122 0.36 43.15 11.39
CA TYR A 1122 -0.99 42.70 11.03
C TYR A 1122 -1.90 42.37 12.22
N VAL A 1123 -1.43 41.70 13.29
CA VAL A 1123 -2.30 41.31 14.42
C VAL A 1123 -2.95 42.55 15.08
N ASN A 1124 -4.26 42.72 14.87
CA ASN A 1124 -5.06 43.86 15.33
C ASN A 1124 -4.50 45.24 14.93
N LYS A 1125 -3.86 45.33 13.76
CA LYS A 1125 -3.20 46.52 13.21
C LYS A 1125 -3.64 46.79 11.78
N ASN A 1126 -3.49 48.02 11.28
CA ASN A 1126 -3.65 48.38 9.85
C ASN A 1126 -4.99 47.96 9.19
N GLY A 1127 -6.06 47.87 9.99
CA GLY A 1127 -7.41 47.45 9.59
C GLY A 1127 -7.64 45.93 9.57
N TYR A 1128 -6.65 45.13 9.97
CA TYR A 1128 -6.78 43.68 10.17
C TYR A 1128 -7.30 43.40 11.58
N GLN A 1129 -8.21 42.42 11.68
CA GLN A 1129 -8.81 41.94 12.92
C GLN A 1129 -8.40 40.49 13.17
N TYR A 1130 -8.12 40.14 14.43
CA TYR A 1130 -7.77 38.78 14.85
C TYR A 1130 -8.99 37.90 15.10
N PHE A 1131 -8.96 36.68 14.55
CA PHE A 1131 -9.91 35.62 14.81
C PHE A 1131 -9.19 34.30 15.14
N TRP A 1132 -9.94 33.36 15.71
CA TRP A 1132 -9.51 32.01 16.05
C TRP A 1132 -10.56 31.03 15.57
N ASP A 1133 -10.16 30.03 14.77
CA ASP A 1133 -11.00 28.85 14.55
C ASP A 1133 -10.75 27.83 15.67
N ASP A 1134 -11.80 27.49 16.42
CA ASP A 1134 -11.70 26.49 17.47
C ASP A 1134 -12.00 25.06 17.00
N PHE A 1135 -12.36 24.84 15.74
CA PHE A 1135 -12.26 23.50 15.13
C PHE A 1135 -10.81 23.23 14.72
N GLY A 1136 -10.28 23.99 13.75
CA GLY A 1136 -8.91 23.86 13.27
C GLY A 1136 -7.82 24.24 14.27
N LYS A 1137 -8.16 24.80 15.43
CA LYS A 1137 -7.23 25.29 16.47
C LYS A 1137 -6.13 26.20 15.91
N VAL A 1138 -6.49 27.08 14.98
CA VAL A 1138 -5.58 28.02 14.30
C VAL A 1138 -6.11 29.45 14.28
N PRO A 1139 -5.23 30.46 14.32
CA PRO A 1139 -5.61 31.84 14.14
C PRO A 1139 -5.81 32.20 12.67
N TYR A 1140 -6.57 33.25 12.41
CA TYR A 1140 -6.61 33.92 11.11
C TYR A 1140 -6.84 35.43 11.28
N LEU A 1141 -6.44 36.22 10.29
CA LEU A 1141 -6.67 37.66 10.24
C LEU A 1141 -7.55 38.03 9.05
N VAL A 1142 -8.41 39.02 9.24
CA VAL A 1142 -9.26 39.57 8.16
C VAL A 1142 -9.15 41.09 8.13
N ASN A 1143 -8.92 41.65 6.94
CA ASN A 1143 -9.11 43.08 6.68
C ASN A 1143 -10.33 43.25 5.77
N PRO A 1144 -11.51 43.64 6.31
CA PRO A 1144 -12.76 43.71 5.55
C PRO A 1144 -12.79 44.86 4.54
N GLU A 1145 -12.06 45.96 4.78
CA GLU A 1145 -11.98 47.08 3.82
C GLU A 1145 -11.22 46.69 2.54
N LYS A 1146 -10.17 45.87 2.69
CA LYS A 1146 -9.31 45.42 1.58
C LYS A 1146 -9.71 44.05 1.02
N ASN A 1147 -10.69 43.38 1.65
CA ASN A 1147 -11.04 41.97 1.45
C ASN A 1147 -9.78 41.06 1.44
N VAL A 1148 -8.91 41.21 2.45
CA VAL A 1148 -7.70 40.38 2.62
C VAL A 1148 -7.88 39.40 3.78
N PHE A 1149 -7.55 38.14 3.56
CA PHE A 1149 -7.56 37.07 4.55
C PHE A 1149 -6.13 36.53 4.74
N VAL A 1150 -5.76 36.20 5.97
CA VAL A 1150 -4.46 35.59 6.31
C VAL A 1150 -4.68 34.40 7.23
N SER A 1151 -4.29 33.19 6.82
CA SER A 1151 -4.20 32.04 7.72
C SER A 1151 -2.74 31.76 8.04
N TYR A 1152 -2.44 31.57 9.33
CA TYR A 1152 -1.08 31.45 9.84
C TYR A 1152 -1.07 30.62 11.12
N ASP A 1153 0.11 30.28 11.63
CA ASP A 1153 0.28 29.75 12.98
C ASP A 1153 0.73 30.84 13.96
N ASN A 1154 0.39 30.67 15.24
CA ASN A 1154 0.92 31.49 16.34
C ASN A 1154 1.26 30.59 17.55
N PRO A 1155 1.85 31.13 18.63
CA PRO A 1155 2.23 30.34 19.80
C PRO A 1155 1.12 29.46 20.40
N ARG A 1156 -0.15 29.86 20.29
CA ARG A 1156 -1.27 29.03 20.76
C ARG A 1156 -1.50 27.82 19.86
N SER A 1157 -1.45 27.96 18.53
CA SER A 1157 -1.62 26.83 17.61
C SER A 1157 -0.38 25.95 17.51
N ILE A 1158 0.82 26.54 17.54
CA ILE A 1158 2.09 25.80 17.66
C ILE A 1158 2.11 24.95 18.94
N GLY A 1159 1.76 25.51 20.09
CA GLY A 1159 1.70 24.77 21.36
C GLY A 1159 0.76 23.56 21.29
N LEU A 1160 -0.43 23.73 20.69
CA LEU A 1160 -1.40 22.63 20.51
C LEU A 1160 -0.92 21.56 19.51
N LYS A 1161 -0.22 21.94 18.44
CA LYS A 1161 0.39 21.00 17.48
C LYS A 1161 1.54 20.21 18.10
N VAL A 1162 2.37 20.85 18.92
CA VAL A 1162 3.46 20.20 19.66
C VAL A 1162 2.91 19.27 20.75
N GLN A 1163 1.83 19.66 21.43
CA GLN A 1163 1.10 18.76 22.34
C GLN A 1163 0.55 17.54 21.59
N PHE A 1164 -0.13 17.72 20.45
CA PHE A 1164 -0.61 16.61 19.62
C PHE A 1164 0.54 15.68 19.15
N ALA A 1165 1.71 16.24 18.81
CA ALA A 1165 2.89 15.45 18.47
C ALA A 1165 3.37 14.55 19.64
N LYS A 1166 3.20 14.99 20.90
CA LYS A 1166 3.51 14.17 22.09
C LYS A 1166 2.43 13.14 22.38
N GLU A 1167 1.15 13.51 22.24
CA GLU A 1167 0.01 12.62 22.43
C GLU A 1167 -0.01 11.46 21.41
N LYS A 1168 0.56 11.68 20.23
CA LYS A 1168 0.79 10.65 19.19
C LYS A 1168 2.19 10.01 19.23
N ASP A 1169 2.98 10.27 20.27
CA ASP A 1169 4.38 9.83 20.46
C ASP A 1169 5.32 10.02 19.25
N LEU A 1170 5.12 11.08 18.47
CA LEU A 1170 5.90 11.35 17.26
C LEU A 1170 7.39 11.53 17.58
N GLY A 1171 8.28 11.32 16.60
CA GLY A 1171 9.74 11.45 16.76
C GLY A 1171 10.21 12.87 17.08
N GLY A 1172 9.37 13.88 16.80
CA GLY A 1172 9.71 15.29 16.94
C GLY A 1172 8.87 16.20 16.06
N VAL A 1173 9.39 17.40 15.81
CA VAL A 1173 8.80 18.40 14.91
C VAL A 1173 9.83 18.92 13.92
N MET A 1174 9.34 19.42 12.79
CA MET A 1174 10.10 20.06 11.73
C MET A 1174 9.59 21.49 11.53
N ILE A 1175 10.47 22.45 11.23
CA ILE A 1175 10.17 23.88 11.15
C ILE A 1175 10.55 24.43 9.76
N TRP A 1176 9.58 24.98 9.03
CA TRP A 1176 9.79 25.73 7.80
C TRP A 1176 9.34 27.20 7.95
N GLU A 1177 10.20 28.21 7.79
CA GLU A 1177 11.67 28.21 7.80
C GLU A 1177 12.15 29.05 9.01
N LEU A 1178 13.33 28.73 9.58
CA LEU A 1178 13.77 29.35 10.84
C LEU A 1178 13.84 30.88 10.79
N SER A 1179 14.10 31.47 9.61
CA SER A 1179 14.27 32.91 9.44
C SER A 1179 12.99 33.73 9.67
N GLN A 1180 11.82 33.10 9.76
CA GLN A 1180 10.52 33.77 9.83
C GLN A 1180 9.98 33.95 11.25
N ASP A 1181 10.60 33.32 12.26
CA ASP A 1181 10.29 33.61 13.67
C ASP A 1181 10.61 35.08 14.00
N SER A 1182 9.92 35.55 15.02
CA SER A 1182 10.15 36.81 15.71
C SER A 1182 11.57 36.92 16.31
N MET A 1183 12.05 38.16 16.51
CA MET A 1183 13.39 38.45 17.05
C MET A 1183 13.61 37.96 18.49
N ASP A 1184 12.51 37.69 19.20
CA ASP A 1184 12.45 37.08 20.54
C ASP A 1184 12.25 35.55 20.50
N HIS A 1185 12.34 34.93 19.32
CA HIS A 1185 12.20 33.49 19.07
C HIS A 1185 10.96 32.89 19.73
N GLU A 1186 9.82 33.59 19.67
CA GLU A 1186 8.58 33.23 20.38
C GLU A 1186 8.02 31.87 19.92
N MET A 1187 8.09 31.56 18.62
CA MET A 1187 7.58 30.30 18.08
C MET A 1187 8.49 29.13 18.46
N MET A 1188 9.81 29.30 18.38
CA MET A 1188 10.77 28.29 18.82
C MET A 1188 10.72 28.06 20.34
N THR A 1189 10.67 29.13 21.14
CA THR A 1189 10.49 29.07 22.60
C THR A 1189 9.20 28.33 22.97
N THR A 1190 8.15 28.51 22.18
CA THR A 1190 6.89 27.78 22.34
C THR A 1190 7.05 26.29 22.05
N ILE A 1191 7.79 25.90 21.01
CA ILE A 1191 8.09 24.48 20.74
C ILE A 1191 8.84 23.89 21.94
N LEU A 1192 9.98 24.47 22.33
CA LEU A 1192 10.84 23.95 23.39
C LEU A 1192 10.18 23.91 24.77
N LYS A 1193 9.15 24.74 25.02
CA LYS A 1193 8.37 24.71 26.25
C LYS A 1193 7.32 23.59 26.29
N ASN A 1194 6.78 23.20 25.13
CA ASN A 1194 5.70 22.22 25.06
C ASN A 1194 6.20 20.81 24.69
N LEU A 1195 7.33 20.70 23.97
CA LEU A 1195 7.93 19.45 23.48
C LEU A 1195 8.43 18.54 24.61
#